data_AF-A0AAW0DXX4-F1
#
_entry.id   AF-A0AAW0DXX4-F1
#
_cell.length_a   1.000
_cell.length_b   1.000
_cell.length_c   1.000
_cell.angle_alpha   90.00
_cell.angle_beta   90.00
_cell.angle_gamma   90.00
#
_symmetry.space_group_name_H-M   'P 1'
#
loop_
_entity.id
_entity.type
_entity.pdbx_description
1 polymer ?
#
loop_
_entity_poly.entity_id
_entity_poly.type
_entity_poly.pdbx_seq_one_letter_code
_entity_poly.pdbx_strand_id
1 'polypeptide(L)'
;MSLSPSMPPPTADLATTWAFLEEGVDHIMTKLQTGVSYSKASTTSSAMSEGVGIGNRGELVFIADLDQPHLNAFLAGANLMGSDLYNNLIRYFVAHLKAIRDQTDSLQEEALLRYYAQEWDRYTTGANYINRLFTYLNRHWVKRERDEGRKTVYPVYTLALVQWKNNLFVPVQQKHAKLAGAILRLIEQQRNGETIDQGLVKKVVDSFVSLGLDDTDTNKACLDVYKEHFENPFIEATELYYKKESESFLAEFSVSEYLKKAEERLKEEEDRVDRYLNTQTRKTLISKCEHVLIREHAELMWDSFQNLLDYDKDEDLQRMYSLLSRIPEGLEPLRKRFEEHVKKAGLAAVSKLVGEGEAGNDGVDPKAYVDALLEVHQKNSETVTRSFRGEAGFVASLDKACREFVNRNAATGNSNAKSPELLAKHTDLLLRKNNKMAEEGDLEGALNRVMILFKYIEDKDVFQSFYSTKLSKRLIHGVSASDEAEASMISKLKEACGFEYTNKLQRMFTDMSLSKDLTDNFKERMSQNHDDMDITFSIMVLGTNFWPLNPPSHEFVIPQEILPTYNRFQQYYQTKHSGRKLTWLWNYSKNELRTNYLNQKYILMTSSYQMAVLVQYNRNDTLSLSELVAATSIPEELIKQVLALLVKAKVLVNEETDQYDLNPGFKSKKIRVNLNLPIKAEVKAESSDVLKTVDEDRKYVIQATIVRIMKARKTMKNQALIQEVIAQISQRFAPKIPDIKKAIDQLLEKEYIERVDGTRDMFAYVA
;
A
#
# COMPACT_ATOMS: atom_id res chain seq x y z
N MET A 1 -27.83 45.59 66.51
CA MET A 1 -28.95 44.68 66.78
C MET A 1 -30.12 45.11 65.91
N SER A 2 -30.31 44.48 64.76
CA SER A 2 -31.55 44.53 63.99
C SER A 2 -32.19 43.15 64.10
N LEU A 3 -33.40 43.08 64.63
CA LEU A 3 -34.14 41.85 64.86
C LEU A 3 -34.29 41.08 63.55
N SER A 4 -33.76 39.85 63.50
CA SER A 4 -34.14 38.87 62.50
C SER A 4 -35.65 38.62 62.62
N PRO A 5 -36.42 38.63 61.53
CA PRO A 5 -37.85 38.40 61.60
C PRO A 5 -38.15 37.05 62.25
N SER A 6 -39.07 37.05 63.21
CA SER A 6 -39.60 35.84 63.83
C SER A 6 -40.32 35.02 62.77
N MET A 7 -40.18 33.70 62.82
CA MET A 7 -40.86 32.76 61.93
C MET A 7 -42.35 33.11 61.84
N PRO A 8 -42.91 33.30 60.62
CA PRO A 8 -44.32 33.63 60.47
C PRO A 8 -45.19 32.51 61.04
N PRO A 9 -46.32 32.83 61.72
CA PRO A 9 -47.20 31.81 62.27
C PRO A 9 -47.81 30.92 61.17
N PRO A 10 -48.24 29.67 61.48
CA PRO A 10 -48.80 28.74 60.50
C PRO A 10 -50.12 29.18 59.83
N THR A 11 -50.61 30.39 60.11
CA THR A 11 -51.81 31.00 59.53
C THR A 11 -51.49 32.30 58.78
N ALA A 12 -50.21 32.65 58.61
CA ALA A 12 -49.79 33.86 57.93
C ALA A 12 -50.21 33.87 56.45
N ASP A 13 -50.57 35.07 55.96
CA ASP A 13 -50.91 35.24 54.55
C ASP A 13 -49.69 35.08 53.63
N LEU A 14 -49.95 34.89 52.33
CA LEU A 14 -48.91 34.69 51.32
C LEU A 14 -47.92 35.86 51.28
N ALA A 15 -48.39 37.10 51.51
CA ALA A 15 -47.56 38.29 51.49
C ALA A 15 -46.54 38.30 52.62
N THR A 16 -46.95 37.95 53.85
CA THR A 16 -46.05 37.86 55.01
C THR A 16 -45.06 36.69 54.88
N THR A 17 -45.54 35.56 54.35
CA THR A 17 -44.69 34.37 54.13
C THR A 17 -43.66 34.63 53.03
N TRP A 18 -44.05 35.26 51.91
CA TRP A 18 -43.13 35.63 50.85
C TRP A 18 -42.11 36.68 51.31
N ALA A 19 -42.50 37.70 52.08
CA ALA A 19 -41.56 38.70 52.57
C ALA A 19 -40.42 38.08 53.42
N PHE A 20 -40.73 37.06 54.23
CA PHE A 20 -39.73 36.30 54.97
C PHE A 20 -38.83 35.45 54.06
N LEU A 21 -39.42 34.79 53.06
CA LEU A 21 -38.69 33.96 52.09
C LEU A 21 -37.82 34.79 51.14
N GLU A 22 -38.28 35.96 50.74
CA GLU A 22 -37.58 36.92 49.88
C GLU A 22 -36.31 37.43 50.56
N GLU A 23 -36.34 37.73 51.87
CA GLU A 23 -35.10 38.07 52.61
C GLU A 23 -34.08 36.92 52.57
N GLY A 24 -34.55 35.66 52.70
CA GLY A 24 -33.71 34.48 52.62
C GLY A 24 -33.13 34.26 51.22
N VAL A 25 -33.97 34.38 50.19
CA VAL A 25 -33.60 34.27 48.78
C VAL A 25 -32.62 35.38 48.39
N ASP A 26 -32.86 36.62 48.80
CA ASP A 26 -32.00 37.75 48.51
C ASP A 26 -30.63 37.64 49.17
N HIS A 27 -30.59 37.16 50.42
CA HIS A 27 -29.35 36.87 51.10
C HIS A 27 -28.52 35.80 50.36
N ILE A 28 -29.17 34.75 49.84
CA ILE A 28 -28.50 33.70 49.05
C ILE A 28 -28.00 34.23 47.70
N MET A 29 -28.73 35.14 47.05
CA MET A 29 -28.36 35.65 45.72
C MET A 29 -27.33 36.79 45.74
N THR A 30 -27.25 37.53 46.84
CA THR A 30 -26.37 38.71 46.97
C THR A 30 -25.19 38.51 47.93
N LYS A 31 -25.31 37.66 48.97
CA LYS A 31 -24.36 37.56 50.09
C LYS A 31 -23.89 36.12 50.36
N LEU A 32 -23.51 35.40 49.32
CA LEU A 32 -22.94 34.04 49.40
C LEU A 32 -21.73 33.91 50.35
N GLN A 33 -20.95 34.98 50.51
CA GLN A 33 -19.70 34.97 51.28
C GLN A 33 -19.89 35.04 52.80
N THR A 34 -21.05 35.50 53.29
CA THR A 34 -21.31 35.65 54.72
C THR A 34 -21.79 34.36 55.39
N GLY A 35 -22.08 33.32 54.61
CA GLY A 35 -22.65 32.06 55.08
C GLY A 35 -24.08 32.20 55.61
N VAL A 36 -24.95 31.25 55.31
CA VAL A 36 -26.27 31.18 55.95
C VAL A 36 -26.12 30.30 57.20
N SER A 37 -26.38 30.83 58.39
CA SER A 37 -26.36 30.01 59.62
C SER A 37 -27.34 28.84 59.49
N TYR A 38 -26.96 27.64 59.93
CA TYR A 38 -27.80 26.43 59.85
C TYR A 38 -29.20 26.64 60.45
N SER A 39 -29.30 27.44 61.52
CA SER A 39 -30.57 27.84 62.13
C SER A 39 -31.46 28.64 61.18
N LYS A 40 -30.95 29.68 60.49
CA LYS A 40 -31.67 30.44 59.44
C LYS A 40 -32.08 29.55 58.28
N ALA A 41 -31.17 28.73 57.74
CA ALA A 41 -31.50 27.84 56.61
C ALA A 41 -32.60 26.82 56.98
N SER A 42 -32.52 26.23 58.18
CA SER A 42 -33.54 25.31 58.69
C SER A 42 -34.87 26.00 58.93
N THR A 43 -34.89 27.23 59.47
CA THR A 43 -36.14 27.97 59.67
C THR A 43 -36.77 28.40 58.35
N THR A 44 -35.99 28.81 57.35
CA THR A 44 -36.52 29.15 56.02
C THR A 44 -37.06 27.91 55.28
N SER A 45 -36.40 26.75 55.38
CA SER A 45 -36.91 25.48 54.83
C SER A 45 -38.16 24.96 55.54
N SER A 46 -38.25 25.14 56.86
CA SER A 46 -39.46 24.79 57.62
C SER A 46 -40.62 25.71 57.29
N ALA A 47 -40.40 27.03 57.19
CA ALA A 47 -41.42 28.01 56.78
C ALA A 47 -41.95 27.71 55.36
N MET A 48 -41.11 27.18 54.46
CA MET A 48 -41.54 26.68 53.15
C MET A 48 -42.42 25.45 53.23
N SER A 49 -42.03 24.46 54.03
CA SER A 49 -42.77 23.20 54.18
C SER A 49 -44.12 23.45 54.85
N GLU A 50 -44.18 24.39 55.80
CA GLU A 50 -45.42 24.84 56.43
C GLU A 50 -46.26 25.69 55.46
N GLY A 51 -45.69 26.69 54.79
CA GLY A 51 -46.38 27.53 53.81
C GLY A 51 -47.07 26.74 52.68
N VAL A 52 -46.45 25.66 52.19
CA VAL A 52 -47.07 24.74 51.21
C VAL A 52 -47.92 23.65 51.90
N GLY A 53 -47.65 23.32 53.16
CA GLY A 53 -48.33 22.29 53.96
C GLY A 53 -49.62 22.74 54.68
N ILE A 54 -49.86 24.04 54.84
CA ILE A 54 -51.07 24.60 55.49
C ILE A 54 -52.35 24.35 54.66
N GLY A 55 -52.23 24.02 53.37
CA GLY A 55 -53.36 23.49 52.60
C GLY A 55 -53.83 22.10 53.04
N ASN A 56 -53.07 21.40 53.89
CA ASN A 56 -53.28 19.98 54.20
C ASN A 56 -53.59 19.69 55.69
N ARG A 57 -53.65 20.69 56.58
CA ARG A 57 -53.90 20.46 58.02
C ARG A 57 -54.91 21.45 58.61
N GLY A 58 -56.20 21.16 58.39
CA GLY A 58 -57.28 21.51 59.31
C GLY A 58 -57.91 20.20 59.82
N GLU A 59 -57.81 19.98 61.13
CA GLU A 59 -58.41 18.90 61.95
C GLU A 59 -58.92 17.60 61.27
N LEU A 60 -58.15 16.52 61.46
CA LEU A 60 -58.66 15.15 61.44
C LEU A 60 -59.56 14.92 62.66
N VAL A 61 -60.87 15.16 62.51
CA VAL A 61 -61.91 14.54 63.36
C VAL A 61 -62.87 13.79 62.43
N PHE A 62 -63.04 12.50 62.72
CA PHE A 62 -63.90 11.53 62.03
C PHE A 62 -65.22 12.12 61.51
N ILE A 63 -65.41 12.23 60.19
CA ILE A 63 -66.74 12.20 59.56
C ILE A 63 -66.62 11.51 58.19
N ALA A 64 -67.01 10.24 58.13
CA ALA A 64 -67.57 9.66 56.93
C ALA A 64 -68.94 10.31 56.70
N ASP A 65 -69.26 10.64 55.45
CA ASP A 65 -70.40 11.43 54.96
C ASP A 65 -70.22 12.95 54.95
N LEU A 66 -69.76 13.49 53.80
CA LEU A 66 -70.17 14.79 53.26
C LEU A 66 -69.74 14.94 51.77
N ASP A 67 -70.48 15.79 51.06
CA ASP A 67 -70.71 15.87 49.61
C ASP A 67 -69.51 16.36 48.74
N GLN A 68 -69.50 15.98 47.45
CA GLN A 68 -68.42 16.24 46.47
C GLN A 68 -67.94 17.70 46.23
N PRO A 69 -68.69 18.80 46.51
CA PRO A 69 -68.23 20.16 46.20
C PRO A 69 -67.07 20.67 47.07
N HIS A 70 -66.91 20.16 48.30
CA HIS A 70 -65.90 20.67 49.22
C HIS A 70 -64.48 20.13 48.93
N LEU A 71 -64.35 18.94 48.36
CA LEU A 71 -63.07 18.36 47.90
C LEU A 71 -62.36 19.23 46.84
N ASN A 72 -63.13 19.87 45.95
CA ASN A 72 -62.58 20.74 44.90
C ASN A 72 -62.03 22.07 45.45
N ALA A 73 -62.57 22.60 46.55
CA ALA A 73 -62.07 23.81 47.19
C ALA A 73 -60.76 23.58 47.97
N PHE A 74 -60.61 22.41 48.59
CA PHE A 74 -59.38 22.00 49.29
C PHE A 74 -58.21 21.74 48.33
N LEU A 75 -58.46 21.10 47.18
CA LEU A 75 -57.47 20.96 46.10
C LEU A 75 -57.11 22.30 45.45
N ALA A 76 -58.05 23.26 45.39
CA ALA A 76 -57.81 24.60 44.87
C ALA A 76 -56.91 25.46 45.79
N GLY A 77 -57.01 25.32 47.12
CA GLY A 77 -56.18 26.06 48.09
C GLY A 77 -54.68 25.71 48.01
N ALA A 78 -54.36 24.42 47.86
CA ALA A 78 -52.99 23.97 47.61
C ALA A 78 -52.49 24.35 46.19
N ASN A 79 -53.40 24.47 45.21
CA ASN A 79 -53.08 24.94 43.86
C ASN A 79 -52.70 26.42 43.80
N LEU A 80 -53.40 27.29 44.54
CA LEU A 80 -53.10 28.73 44.54
C LEU A 80 -51.74 29.04 45.17
N MET A 81 -51.45 28.51 46.37
CA MET A 81 -50.22 28.85 47.11
C MET A 81 -48.93 28.43 46.38
N GLY A 82 -48.90 27.25 45.73
CA GLY A 82 -47.73 26.78 44.98
C GLY A 82 -47.46 27.60 43.71
N SER A 83 -48.52 27.95 42.97
CA SER A 83 -48.44 28.79 41.76
C SER A 83 -47.98 30.21 42.09
N ASP A 84 -48.52 30.80 43.16
CA ASP A 84 -48.18 32.16 43.53
C ASP A 84 -46.74 32.28 44.08
N LEU A 85 -46.27 31.29 44.85
CA LEU A 85 -44.87 31.21 45.28
C LEU A 85 -43.90 31.08 44.10
N TYR A 86 -44.24 30.27 43.10
CA TYR A 86 -43.43 30.12 41.89
C TYR A 86 -43.39 31.43 41.07
N ASN A 87 -44.53 32.11 40.93
CA ASN A 87 -44.61 33.41 40.24
C ASN A 87 -43.87 34.53 40.99
N ASN A 88 -43.92 34.56 42.32
CA ASN A 88 -43.15 35.52 43.11
C ASN A 88 -41.64 35.28 42.97
N LEU A 89 -41.20 34.01 42.92
CA LEU A 89 -39.81 33.66 42.64
C LEU A 89 -39.36 34.10 41.23
N ILE A 90 -40.23 33.97 40.22
CA ILE A 90 -39.97 34.52 38.88
C ILE A 90 -39.78 36.03 38.94
N ARG A 91 -40.70 36.76 39.59
CA ARG A 91 -40.63 38.23 39.71
C ARG A 91 -39.33 38.68 40.38
N TYR A 92 -38.91 37.98 41.43
CA TYR A 92 -37.64 38.23 42.09
C TYR A 92 -36.45 38.03 41.14
N PHE A 93 -36.37 36.88 40.44
CA PHE A 93 -35.28 36.64 39.48
C PHE A 93 -35.23 37.69 38.37
N VAL A 94 -36.38 38.10 37.83
CA VAL A 94 -36.45 39.15 36.80
C VAL A 94 -35.92 40.49 37.33
N ALA A 95 -36.33 40.90 38.52
CA ALA A 95 -35.87 42.15 39.14
C ALA A 95 -34.36 42.12 39.43
N HIS A 96 -33.86 41.01 39.99
CA HIS A 96 -32.45 40.81 40.29
C HIS A 96 -31.58 40.85 39.01
N LEU A 97 -32.00 40.13 37.96
CA LEU A 97 -31.27 40.08 36.69
C LEU A 97 -31.30 41.41 35.93
N LYS A 98 -32.37 42.20 36.08
CA LYS A 98 -32.43 43.55 35.51
C LYS A 98 -31.36 44.46 36.11
N ALA A 99 -31.17 44.42 37.43
CA ALA A 99 -30.10 45.19 38.09
C ALA A 99 -28.70 44.77 37.63
N ILE A 100 -28.46 43.46 37.43
CA ILE A 100 -27.20 42.95 36.89
C ILE A 100 -27.00 43.42 35.44
N ARG A 101 -28.05 43.37 34.62
CA ARG A 101 -28.03 43.78 33.22
C ARG A 101 -27.70 45.26 33.05
N ASP A 102 -28.28 46.14 33.87
CA ASP A 102 -28.02 47.59 33.78
C ASP A 102 -26.52 47.90 33.98
N GLN A 103 -25.82 47.12 34.80
CA GLN A 103 -24.37 47.25 34.98
C GLN A 103 -23.57 46.75 33.76
N THR A 104 -24.04 45.70 33.07
CA THR A 104 -23.37 45.17 31.85
C THR A 104 -23.34 46.17 30.69
N ASP A 105 -24.27 47.12 30.63
CA ASP A 105 -24.36 48.07 29.52
C ASP A 105 -23.13 49.02 29.45
N SER A 106 -22.50 49.29 30.60
CA SER A 106 -21.30 50.13 30.73
C SER A 106 -19.97 49.41 30.44
N LEU A 107 -19.98 48.07 30.40
CA LEU A 107 -18.79 47.24 30.26
C LEU A 107 -18.59 46.77 28.81
N GLN A 108 -17.33 46.58 28.42
CA GLN A 108 -16.94 46.05 27.11
C GLN A 108 -15.85 44.98 27.22
N GLU A 109 -15.75 44.14 26.20
CA GLU A 109 -14.65 43.19 25.97
C GLU A 109 -14.34 42.29 27.18
N GLU A 110 -13.07 42.18 27.58
CA GLU A 110 -12.65 41.32 28.68
C GLU A 110 -13.27 41.72 30.02
N ALA A 111 -13.45 43.01 30.28
CA ALA A 111 -14.10 43.49 31.51
C ALA A 111 -15.56 43.01 31.59
N LEU A 112 -16.26 43.01 30.44
CA LEU A 112 -17.61 42.44 30.34
C LEU A 112 -17.60 40.93 30.59
N LEU A 113 -16.65 40.19 30.01
CA LEU A 113 -16.55 38.74 30.20
C LEU A 113 -16.26 38.37 31.66
N ARG A 114 -15.33 39.07 32.32
CA ARG A 114 -15.00 38.84 33.74
C ARG A 114 -16.21 39.09 34.64
N TYR A 115 -16.90 40.22 34.43
CA TYR A 115 -18.10 40.55 35.18
C TYR A 115 -19.21 39.52 34.94
N TYR A 116 -19.47 39.16 33.68
CA TYR A 116 -20.46 38.14 33.34
C TYR A 116 -20.14 36.77 33.96
N ALA A 117 -18.89 36.32 33.88
CA ALA A 117 -18.47 35.04 34.45
C ALA A 117 -18.57 35.02 35.98
N GLN A 118 -18.21 36.13 36.64
CA GLN A 118 -18.34 36.27 38.09
C GLN A 118 -19.81 36.23 38.52
N GLU A 119 -20.68 36.98 37.85
CA GLU A 119 -22.11 36.99 38.15
C GLU A 119 -22.78 35.66 37.77
N TRP A 120 -22.32 34.97 36.72
CA TRP A 120 -22.78 33.62 36.37
C TRP A 120 -22.46 32.61 37.46
N ASP A 121 -21.22 32.57 37.94
CA ASP A 121 -20.81 31.68 39.03
C ASP A 121 -21.64 31.99 40.30
N ARG A 122 -21.81 33.28 40.63
CA ARG A 122 -22.60 33.71 41.79
C ARG A 122 -24.06 33.29 41.66
N TYR A 123 -24.67 33.58 40.52
CA TYR A 123 -26.09 33.34 40.25
C TYR A 123 -26.41 31.85 40.18
N THR A 124 -25.61 31.04 39.48
CA THR A 124 -25.83 29.59 39.38
C THR A 124 -25.57 28.87 40.70
N THR A 125 -24.57 29.32 41.47
CA THR A 125 -24.34 28.83 42.84
C THR A 125 -25.52 29.19 43.75
N GLY A 126 -25.97 30.44 43.73
CA GLY A 126 -27.15 30.90 44.47
C GLY A 126 -28.41 30.12 44.07
N ALA A 127 -28.64 29.93 42.77
CA ALA A 127 -29.75 29.15 42.23
C ALA A 127 -29.73 27.69 42.70
N ASN A 128 -28.55 27.07 42.83
CA ASN A 128 -28.43 25.72 43.41
C ASN A 128 -28.87 25.68 44.88
N TYR A 129 -28.50 26.68 45.68
CA TYR A 129 -28.96 26.78 47.07
C TYR A 129 -30.45 27.06 47.17
N ILE A 130 -31.01 27.95 46.33
CA ILE A 130 -32.45 28.20 46.24
C ILE A 130 -33.18 26.93 45.81
N ASN A 131 -32.65 26.19 44.83
CA ASN A 131 -33.23 24.93 44.39
C ASN A 131 -33.34 23.91 45.53
N ARG A 132 -32.33 23.87 46.42
CA ARG A 132 -32.38 23.06 47.66
C ARG A 132 -33.40 23.61 48.65
N LEU A 133 -33.46 24.92 48.86
CA LEU A 133 -34.44 25.57 49.73
C LEU A 133 -35.88 25.29 49.29
N PHE A 134 -36.12 25.26 47.98
CA PHE A 134 -37.41 25.02 47.35
C PHE A 134 -37.61 23.54 46.93
N THR A 135 -36.87 22.59 47.52
CA THR A 135 -36.99 21.15 47.20
C THR A 135 -38.43 20.65 47.36
N TYR A 136 -39.16 21.15 48.37
CA TYR A 136 -40.55 20.79 48.59
C TYR A 136 -41.46 21.25 47.44
N LEU A 137 -41.28 22.49 46.98
CA LEU A 137 -41.99 23.03 45.81
C LEU A 137 -41.68 22.21 44.55
N ASN A 138 -40.40 21.87 44.34
CA ASN A 138 -39.95 21.02 43.23
C ASN A 138 -40.60 19.62 43.26
N ARG A 139 -40.67 18.99 44.44
CA ARG A 139 -41.13 17.61 44.59
C ARG A 139 -42.64 17.46 44.47
N HIS A 140 -43.41 18.42 44.99
CA HIS A 140 -44.85 18.29 45.15
C HIS A 140 -45.64 19.11 44.12
N TRP A 141 -45.28 20.38 43.91
CA TRP A 141 -46.03 21.25 43.00
C TRP A 141 -45.46 21.17 41.58
N VAL A 142 -44.18 21.47 41.36
CA VAL A 142 -43.56 21.49 40.02
C VAL A 142 -43.71 20.14 39.32
N LYS A 143 -43.47 19.03 40.04
CA LYS A 143 -43.60 17.68 39.47
C LYS A 143 -45.03 17.42 38.97
N ARG A 144 -46.04 17.74 39.78
CA ARG A 144 -47.45 17.53 39.43
C ARG A 144 -47.87 18.38 38.23
N GLU A 145 -47.48 19.66 38.20
CA GLU A 145 -47.80 20.57 37.09
C GLU A 145 -47.20 20.11 35.75
N ARG A 146 -46.00 19.50 35.79
CA ARG A 146 -45.38 18.89 34.62
C ARG A 146 -46.07 17.59 34.20
N ASP A 147 -46.45 16.75 35.16
CA ASP A 147 -47.21 15.51 34.91
C ASP A 147 -48.61 15.83 34.31
N GLU A 148 -49.19 16.98 34.65
CA GLU A 148 -50.43 17.53 34.04
C GLU A 148 -50.22 18.18 32.65
N GLY A 149 -49.00 18.14 32.11
CA GLY A 149 -48.69 18.56 30.75
C GLY A 149 -48.28 20.03 30.56
N ARG A 150 -48.07 20.80 31.65
CA ARG A 150 -47.60 22.20 31.55
C ARG A 150 -46.09 22.25 31.27
N LYS A 151 -45.73 22.47 30.00
CA LYS A 151 -44.33 22.48 29.53
C LYS A 151 -43.50 23.70 29.99
N THR A 152 -44.14 24.77 30.45
CA THR A 152 -43.49 26.03 30.86
C THR A 152 -43.10 26.06 32.35
N VAL A 153 -43.39 24.99 33.09
CA VAL A 153 -43.04 24.86 34.51
C VAL A 153 -41.79 24.01 34.65
N TYR A 154 -40.76 24.59 35.26
CA TYR A 154 -39.43 23.99 35.37
C TYR A 154 -39.03 23.82 36.85
N PRO A 155 -38.16 22.84 37.18
CA PRO A 155 -37.49 22.82 38.47
C PRO A 155 -36.79 24.15 38.74
N VAL A 156 -36.73 24.58 40.00
CA VAL A 156 -36.26 25.93 40.37
C VAL A 156 -34.87 26.27 39.82
N TYR A 157 -33.93 25.32 39.78
CA TYR A 157 -32.63 25.55 39.14
C TYR A 157 -32.76 25.82 37.63
N THR A 158 -33.50 24.99 36.91
CA THR A 158 -33.77 25.17 35.47
C THR A 158 -34.54 26.46 35.22
N LEU A 159 -35.49 26.83 36.08
CA LEU A 159 -36.16 28.13 36.03
C LEU A 159 -35.17 29.28 36.11
N ALA A 160 -34.22 29.23 37.05
CA ALA A 160 -33.19 30.26 37.17
C ALA A 160 -32.36 30.38 35.88
N LEU A 161 -32.01 29.25 35.24
CA LEU A 161 -31.32 29.24 33.94
C LEU A 161 -32.19 29.85 32.82
N VAL A 162 -33.49 29.55 32.77
CA VAL A 162 -34.44 30.18 31.83
C VAL A 162 -34.51 31.68 32.06
N GLN A 163 -34.56 32.14 33.31
CA GLN A 163 -34.60 33.56 33.63
C GLN A 163 -33.28 34.26 33.26
N TRP A 164 -32.13 33.63 33.51
CA TRP A 164 -30.82 34.12 33.06
C TRP A 164 -30.78 34.24 31.54
N LYS A 165 -31.24 33.20 30.82
CA LYS A 165 -31.33 33.19 29.36
C LYS A 165 -32.13 34.39 28.85
N ASN A 166 -33.36 34.55 29.31
CA ASN A 166 -34.31 35.50 28.73
C ASN A 166 -34.08 36.96 29.18
N ASN A 167 -33.64 37.18 30.42
CA ASN A 167 -33.56 38.53 30.99
C ASN A 167 -32.15 39.15 30.95
N LEU A 168 -31.10 38.31 30.90
CA LEU A 168 -29.71 38.78 30.88
C LEU A 168 -28.97 38.36 29.60
N PHE A 169 -28.88 37.07 29.31
CA PHE A 169 -28.09 36.56 28.19
C PHE A 169 -28.62 37.04 26.83
N VAL A 170 -29.88 36.74 26.47
CA VAL A 170 -30.47 37.11 25.18
C VAL A 170 -30.40 38.63 24.96
N PRO A 171 -30.75 39.49 25.93
CA PRO A 171 -30.65 40.94 25.70
C PRO A 171 -29.21 41.46 25.57
N VAL A 172 -28.24 40.90 26.28
CA VAL A 172 -26.82 41.26 26.14
C VAL A 172 -26.27 40.76 24.79
N GLN A 173 -26.72 39.59 24.33
CA GLN A 173 -26.30 39.00 23.06
C GLN A 173 -27.00 39.65 21.84
N GLN A 174 -28.26 40.06 21.95
CA GLN A 174 -28.98 40.77 20.87
C GLN A 174 -28.37 42.16 20.58
N LYS A 175 -27.79 42.82 21.59
CA LYS A 175 -27.03 44.06 21.42
C LYS A 175 -25.64 43.76 20.83
N HIS A 176 -25.56 43.54 19.52
CA HIS A 176 -24.31 43.32 18.75
C HIS A 176 -23.47 42.09 19.14
N ALA A 177 -24.09 41.02 19.67
CA ALA A 177 -23.38 39.83 20.10
C ALA A 177 -22.19 40.13 21.03
N LYS A 178 -22.36 41.09 21.96
CA LYS A 178 -21.26 41.63 22.80
C LYS A 178 -20.43 40.54 23.48
N LEU A 179 -21.06 39.49 24.00
CA LEU A 179 -20.36 38.38 24.68
C LEU A 179 -19.63 37.50 23.67
N ALA A 180 -20.33 36.95 22.68
CA ALA A 180 -19.67 36.10 21.68
C ALA A 180 -18.56 36.84 20.93
N GLY A 181 -18.80 38.09 20.50
CA GLY A 181 -17.79 38.91 19.83
C GLY A 181 -16.56 39.19 20.69
N ALA A 182 -16.71 39.37 22.00
CA ALA A 182 -15.57 39.51 22.90
C ALA A 182 -14.76 38.20 23.01
N ILE A 183 -15.44 37.05 23.09
CA ILE A 183 -14.77 35.73 23.08
C ILE A 183 -14.03 35.51 21.76
N LEU A 184 -14.65 35.82 20.62
CA LEU A 184 -14.03 35.68 19.30
C LEU A 184 -12.76 36.53 19.18
N ARG A 185 -12.77 37.77 19.70
CA ARG A 185 -11.58 38.63 19.73
C ARG A 185 -10.46 38.07 20.61
N LEU A 186 -10.78 37.51 21.78
CA LEU A 186 -9.78 36.82 22.61
C LEU A 186 -9.19 35.60 21.87
N ILE A 187 -10.02 34.82 21.17
CA ILE A 187 -9.53 33.68 20.39
C ILE A 187 -8.63 34.16 19.24
N GLU A 188 -8.99 35.25 18.56
CA GLU A 188 -8.16 35.86 17.52
C GLU A 188 -6.81 36.35 18.05
N GLN A 189 -6.80 37.05 19.19
CA GLN A 189 -5.57 37.43 19.90
C GLN A 189 -4.69 36.20 20.21
N GLN A 190 -5.30 35.11 20.68
CA GLN A 190 -4.57 33.87 20.93
C GLN A 190 -3.98 33.26 19.64
N ARG A 191 -4.69 33.31 18.51
CA ARG A 191 -4.15 32.85 17.21
C ARG A 191 -2.95 33.68 16.77
N ASN A 192 -2.94 34.97 17.12
CA ASN A 192 -1.82 35.88 16.90
C ASN A 192 -0.66 35.70 17.90
N GLY A 193 -0.77 34.76 18.84
CA GLY A 193 0.28 34.41 19.80
C GLY A 193 0.17 35.12 21.16
N GLU A 194 -0.90 35.87 21.40
CA GLU A 194 -1.12 36.53 22.69
C GLU A 194 -1.62 35.53 23.76
N THR A 195 -1.27 35.79 25.02
CA THR A 195 -1.73 34.97 26.15
C THR A 195 -3.11 35.44 26.63
N ILE A 196 -4.10 34.54 26.58
CA ILE A 196 -5.46 34.81 27.06
C ILE A 196 -5.81 34.00 28.31
N ASP A 197 -6.78 34.49 29.08
CA ASP A 197 -7.38 33.73 30.18
C ASP A 197 -8.32 32.64 29.62
N GLN A 198 -7.77 31.46 29.40
CA GLN A 198 -8.51 30.30 28.89
C GLN A 198 -9.60 29.82 29.87
N GLY A 199 -9.42 30.05 31.17
CA GLY A 199 -10.41 29.70 32.19
C GLY A 199 -11.64 30.59 32.08
N LEU A 200 -11.44 31.89 31.83
CA LEU A 200 -12.52 32.83 31.59
C LEU A 200 -13.33 32.45 30.34
N VAL A 201 -12.65 32.18 29.22
CA VAL A 201 -13.32 31.75 27.97
C VAL A 201 -14.13 30.48 28.19
N LYS A 202 -13.54 29.48 28.84
CA LYS A 202 -14.23 28.21 29.16
C LYS A 202 -15.49 28.44 29.95
N LYS A 203 -15.44 29.23 31.03
CA LYS A 203 -16.60 29.51 31.88
C LYS A 203 -17.74 30.16 31.09
N VAL A 204 -17.43 31.14 30.26
CA VAL A 204 -18.45 31.81 29.45
C VAL A 204 -19.00 30.87 28.38
N VAL A 205 -18.16 30.08 27.71
CA VAL A 205 -18.62 29.07 26.74
C VAL A 205 -19.51 28.00 27.40
N ASP A 206 -19.13 27.50 28.57
CA ASP A 206 -19.90 26.53 29.35
C ASP A 206 -21.26 27.11 29.79
N SER A 207 -21.36 28.43 29.98
CA SER A 207 -22.66 29.07 30.23
C SER A 207 -23.58 28.99 29.02
N PHE A 208 -23.07 29.19 27.79
CA PHE A 208 -23.87 29.09 26.56
C PHE A 208 -24.41 27.67 26.37
N VAL A 209 -23.59 26.66 26.70
CA VAL A 209 -23.99 25.24 26.71
C VAL A 209 -25.09 24.99 27.75
N SER A 210 -24.90 25.51 28.98
CA SER A 210 -25.84 25.30 30.09
C SER A 210 -27.20 25.98 29.88
N LEU A 211 -27.28 27.02 29.04
CA LEU A 211 -28.52 27.74 28.73
C LEU A 211 -29.37 27.07 27.65
N GLY A 212 -28.86 26.01 27.01
CA GLY A 212 -29.65 25.19 26.10
C GLY A 212 -30.50 24.18 26.87
N LEU A 213 -31.82 24.39 26.87
CA LEU A 213 -32.80 23.56 27.56
C LEU A 213 -33.74 22.94 26.53
N ASP A 214 -34.05 21.65 26.68
CA ASP A 214 -35.05 20.94 25.88
C ASP A 214 -36.41 21.03 26.60
N ASP A 215 -37.40 21.64 25.93
CA ASP A 215 -38.76 21.83 26.47
C ASP A 215 -39.54 20.51 26.67
N THR A 216 -39.05 19.41 26.11
CA THR A 216 -39.65 18.08 26.25
C THR A 216 -38.95 17.23 27.30
N ASP A 217 -37.62 17.37 27.45
CA ASP A 217 -36.84 16.66 28.47
C ASP A 217 -35.78 17.57 29.11
N THR A 218 -36.10 18.08 30.30
CA THR A 218 -35.18 18.90 31.11
C THR A 218 -33.86 18.23 31.48
N ASN A 219 -33.75 16.90 31.34
CA ASN A 219 -32.50 16.16 31.59
C ASN A 219 -31.64 16.00 30.33
N LYS A 220 -32.16 16.36 29.15
CA LYS A 220 -31.45 16.25 27.88
C LYS A 220 -30.78 17.59 27.56
N ALA A 221 -29.46 17.56 27.43
CA ALA A 221 -28.69 18.74 27.04
C ALA A 221 -29.08 19.15 25.60
N CYS A 222 -29.56 20.38 25.45
CA CYS A 222 -29.79 21.01 24.16
C CYS A 222 -28.62 21.98 23.89
N LEU A 223 -28.08 22.01 22.67
CA LEU A 223 -26.95 22.89 22.34
C LEU A 223 -27.35 24.10 21.52
N ASP A 224 -28.64 24.30 21.23
CA ASP A 224 -29.10 25.30 20.26
C ASP A 224 -28.59 26.72 20.57
N VAL A 225 -28.60 27.11 21.86
CA VAL A 225 -28.07 28.41 22.30
C VAL A 225 -26.57 28.55 22.02
N TYR A 226 -25.80 27.49 22.31
CA TYR A 226 -24.37 27.45 21.99
C TYR A 226 -24.13 27.48 20.49
N LYS A 227 -24.91 26.72 19.71
CA LYS A 227 -24.77 26.63 18.25
C LYS A 227 -25.06 27.96 17.56
N GLU A 228 -26.21 28.55 17.89
CA GLU A 228 -26.70 29.78 17.28
C GLU A 228 -25.84 30.99 17.63
N HIS A 229 -25.53 31.17 18.92
CA HIS A 229 -24.90 32.40 19.39
C HIS A 229 -23.37 32.34 19.46
N PHE A 230 -22.77 31.15 19.41
CA PHE A 230 -21.32 31.02 19.52
C PHE A 230 -20.72 30.12 18.43
N GLU A 231 -21.14 28.85 18.30
CA GLU A 231 -20.50 27.91 17.36
C GLU A 231 -20.53 28.42 15.92
N ASN A 232 -21.70 28.79 15.39
CA ASN A 232 -21.80 29.27 14.00
C ASN A 232 -20.96 30.53 13.76
N PRO A 233 -21.08 31.63 14.57
CA PRO A 233 -20.19 32.78 14.44
C PRO A 233 -18.70 32.45 14.61
N PHE A 234 -18.35 31.49 15.48
CA PHE A 234 -16.98 31.05 15.69
C PHE A 234 -16.41 30.33 14.47
N ILE A 235 -17.18 29.44 13.86
CA ILE A 235 -16.77 28.75 12.63
C ILE A 235 -16.60 29.75 11.48
N GLU A 236 -17.54 30.68 11.30
CA GLU A 236 -17.45 31.73 10.27
C GLU A 236 -16.25 32.66 10.47
N ALA A 237 -16.01 33.12 11.70
CA ALA A 237 -14.84 33.94 12.03
C ALA A 237 -13.52 33.18 11.82
N THR A 238 -13.52 31.88 12.10
CA THR A 238 -12.35 31.01 11.89
C THR A 238 -12.04 30.81 10.40
N GLU A 239 -13.06 30.58 9.59
CA GLU A 239 -12.94 30.51 8.13
C GLU A 239 -12.37 31.80 7.56
N LEU A 240 -12.92 32.96 7.96
CA LEU A 240 -12.44 34.26 7.49
C LEU A 240 -10.99 34.54 7.91
N TYR A 241 -10.64 34.22 9.16
CA TYR A 241 -9.29 34.38 9.68
C TYR A 241 -8.28 33.54 8.89
N TYR A 242 -8.53 32.24 8.75
CA TYR A 242 -7.58 31.35 8.07
C TYR A 242 -7.53 31.57 6.57
N LYS A 243 -8.61 32.04 5.95
CA LYS A 243 -8.57 32.43 4.54
C LYS A 243 -7.60 33.59 4.32
N LYS A 244 -7.73 34.65 5.13
CA LYS A 244 -6.83 35.80 5.07
C LYS A 244 -5.38 35.43 5.43
N GLU A 245 -5.18 34.63 6.46
CA GLU A 245 -3.85 34.21 6.91
C GLU A 245 -3.16 33.34 5.84
N SER A 246 -3.85 32.33 5.31
CA SER A 246 -3.28 31.42 4.31
C SER A 246 -2.92 32.13 3.02
N GLU A 247 -3.81 32.99 2.49
CA GLU A 247 -3.54 33.79 1.29
C GLU A 247 -2.35 34.74 1.49
N SER A 248 -2.30 35.44 2.63
CA SER A 248 -1.18 36.35 2.95
C SER A 248 0.14 35.61 3.12
N PHE A 249 0.12 34.43 3.77
CA PHE A 249 1.31 33.65 4.02
C PHE A 249 1.88 33.04 2.71
N LEU A 250 1.01 32.49 1.86
CA LEU A 250 1.41 31.94 0.57
C LEU A 250 1.91 32.99 -0.43
N ALA A 251 1.57 34.27 -0.25
CA ALA A 251 2.10 35.35 -1.06
C ALA A 251 3.58 35.67 -0.78
N GLU A 252 4.06 35.36 0.43
CA GLU A 252 5.40 35.72 0.90
C GLU A 252 6.33 34.49 1.06
N PHE A 253 5.77 33.34 1.41
CA PHE A 253 6.52 32.15 1.82
C PHE A 253 6.33 30.97 0.85
N SER A 254 7.24 29.99 0.96
CA SER A 254 7.18 28.79 0.14
C SER A 254 6.08 27.81 0.57
N VAL A 255 5.64 26.95 -0.36
CA VAL A 255 4.67 25.88 -0.03
C VAL A 255 5.19 24.96 1.09
N SER A 256 6.49 24.64 1.13
CA SER A 256 7.08 23.85 2.22
C SER A 256 6.86 24.49 3.61
N GLU A 257 7.01 25.81 3.72
CA GLU A 257 6.77 26.54 4.96
C GLU A 257 5.27 26.58 5.29
N TYR A 258 4.44 26.76 4.27
CA TYR A 258 2.99 26.72 4.43
C TYR A 258 2.49 25.36 4.95
N LEU A 259 3.03 24.24 4.47
CA LEU A 259 2.66 22.91 4.97
C LEU A 259 2.91 22.77 6.48
N LYS A 260 4.05 23.29 6.97
CA LYS A 260 4.36 23.32 8.41
C LYS A 260 3.35 24.20 9.16
N LYS A 261 3.04 25.37 8.60
CA LYS A 261 2.10 26.31 9.22
C LYS A 261 0.69 25.74 9.29
N ALA A 262 0.20 25.11 8.22
CA ALA A 262 -1.11 24.49 8.17
C ALA A 262 -1.23 23.31 9.17
N GLU A 263 -0.19 22.48 9.29
CA GLU A 263 -0.13 21.41 10.30
C GLU A 263 -0.19 21.96 11.74
N GLU A 264 0.59 23.01 12.03
CA GLU A 264 0.58 23.69 13.33
C GLU A 264 -0.80 24.28 13.65
N ARG A 265 -1.41 25.02 12.71
CA ARG A 265 -2.73 25.64 12.91
C ARG A 265 -3.84 24.63 13.13
N LEU A 266 -3.85 23.52 12.39
CA LEU A 266 -4.82 22.45 12.61
C LEU A 266 -4.69 21.86 14.02
N LYS A 267 -3.47 21.63 14.48
CA LYS A 267 -3.21 21.13 15.84
C LYS A 267 -3.64 22.14 16.90
N GLU A 268 -3.36 23.42 16.71
CA GLU A 268 -3.81 24.48 17.62
C GLU A 268 -5.33 24.53 17.74
N GLU A 269 -6.08 24.40 16.64
CA GLU A 269 -7.54 24.33 16.68
C GLU A 269 -8.07 23.05 17.35
N GLU A 270 -7.41 21.91 17.14
CA GLU A 270 -7.75 20.66 17.85
C GLU A 270 -7.53 20.81 19.37
N ASP A 271 -6.39 21.36 19.79
CA ASP A 271 -6.07 21.64 21.19
C ASP A 271 -7.02 22.67 21.80
N ARG A 272 -7.47 23.65 21.01
CA ARG A 272 -8.43 24.67 21.43
C ARG A 272 -9.77 24.05 21.82
N VAL A 273 -10.22 23.05 21.06
CA VAL A 273 -11.45 22.33 21.38
C VAL A 273 -11.33 21.62 22.72
N ASP A 274 -10.21 20.96 23.00
CA ASP A 274 -10.00 20.24 24.26
C ASP A 274 -9.90 21.16 25.48
N ARG A 275 -9.40 22.38 25.31
CA ARG A 275 -9.21 23.31 26.42
C ARG A 275 -10.50 23.95 26.88
N TYR A 276 -11.29 24.52 25.95
CA TYR A 276 -12.40 25.40 26.32
C TYR A 276 -13.61 25.44 25.37
N LEU A 277 -13.71 24.57 24.35
CA LEU A 277 -14.91 24.48 23.50
C LEU A 277 -15.70 23.20 23.78
N ASN A 278 -16.93 23.13 23.24
CA ASN A 278 -17.71 21.90 23.29
C ASN A 278 -17.10 20.84 22.36
N THR A 279 -17.02 19.58 22.80
CA THR A 279 -16.45 18.48 22.01
C THR A 279 -17.19 18.21 20.70
N GLN A 280 -18.48 18.56 20.60
CA GLN A 280 -19.26 18.42 19.36
C GLN A 280 -18.78 19.39 18.26
N THR A 281 -18.13 20.49 18.62
CA THR A 281 -17.60 21.48 17.67
C THR A 281 -16.39 20.97 16.91
N ARG A 282 -15.67 19.95 17.44
CA ARG A 282 -14.46 19.39 16.82
C ARG A 282 -14.68 19.06 15.35
N LYS A 283 -15.72 18.30 15.04
CA LYS A 283 -15.94 17.80 13.67
C LYS A 283 -16.20 18.94 12.69
N THR A 284 -17.05 19.89 13.06
CA THR A 284 -17.41 21.02 12.19
C THR A 284 -16.24 21.99 12.01
N LEU A 285 -15.52 22.29 13.10
CA LEU A 285 -14.34 23.15 13.08
C LEU A 285 -13.22 22.59 12.22
N ILE A 286 -12.82 21.34 12.47
CA ILE A 286 -11.71 20.73 11.74
C ILE A 286 -12.05 20.55 10.27
N SER A 287 -13.28 20.11 9.93
CA SER A 287 -13.75 20.06 8.54
C SER A 287 -13.66 21.42 7.84
N LYS A 288 -14.01 22.51 8.54
CA LYS A 288 -13.91 23.86 7.99
C LYS A 288 -12.45 24.32 7.84
N CYS A 289 -11.58 24.02 8.80
CA CYS A 289 -10.15 24.30 8.69
C CYS A 289 -9.49 23.51 7.56
N GLU A 290 -9.84 22.23 7.39
CA GLU A 290 -9.38 21.38 6.29
C GLU A 290 -9.82 21.95 4.93
N HIS A 291 -11.04 22.49 4.84
CA HIS A 291 -11.49 23.18 3.63
C HIS A 291 -10.60 24.39 3.30
N VAL A 292 -10.44 25.32 4.25
CA VAL A 292 -9.76 26.61 4.00
C VAL A 292 -8.25 26.46 3.90
N LEU A 293 -7.62 25.67 4.78
CA LEU A 293 -6.16 25.53 4.83
C LEU A 293 -5.62 24.52 3.82
N ILE A 294 -6.41 23.50 3.45
CA ILE A 294 -5.95 22.41 2.59
C ILE A 294 -6.65 22.44 1.24
N ARG A 295 -7.99 22.35 1.21
CA ARG A 295 -8.73 22.18 -0.05
C ARG A 295 -8.60 23.37 -0.99
N GLU A 296 -8.71 24.60 -0.50
CA GLU A 296 -8.59 25.82 -1.33
C GLU A 296 -7.19 25.99 -1.93
N HIS A 297 -6.15 25.43 -1.29
CA HIS A 297 -4.75 25.55 -1.71
C HIS A 297 -4.16 24.26 -2.27
N ALA A 298 -5.00 23.25 -2.54
CA ALA A 298 -4.56 21.91 -2.94
C ALA A 298 -3.81 21.93 -4.28
N GLU A 299 -4.21 22.77 -5.23
CA GLU A 299 -3.54 22.91 -6.54
C GLU A 299 -2.08 23.36 -6.39
N LEU A 300 -1.82 24.37 -5.55
CA LEU A 300 -0.46 24.84 -5.25
C LEU A 300 0.39 23.74 -4.58
N MET A 301 -0.21 22.96 -3.67
CA MET A 301 0.46 21.81 -3.06
C MET A 301 0.83 20.77 -4.12
N TRP A 302 -0.10 20.40 -5.00
CA TRP A 302 0.15 19.47 -6.10
C TRP A 302 1.25 19.96 -7.04
N ASP A 303 1.26 21.25 -7.37
CA ASP A 303 2.28 21.87 -8.23
C ASP A 303 3.69 21.82 -7.63
N SER A 304 3.80 22.04 -6.32
CA SER A 304 5.09 21.94 -5.63
C SER A 304 5.60 20.50 -5.44
N PHE A 305 4.73 19.49 -5.55
CA PHE A 305 5.07 18.09 -5.25
C PHE A 305 6.23 17.54 -6.08
N GLN A 306 6.32 17.90 -7.37
CA GLN A 306 7.39 17.42 -8.25
C GLN A 306 8.76 17.88 -7.75
N ASN A 307 8.87 19.13 -7.31
CA ASN A 307 10.11 19.66 -6.77
C ASN A 307 10.48 18.94 -5.46
N LEU A 308 9.51 18.61 -4.61
CA LEU A 308 9.78 17.88 -3.37
C LEU A 308 10.33 16.48 -3.64
N LEU A 309 9.83 15.79 -4.68
CA LEU A 309 10.35 14.51 -5.14
C LEU A 309 11.77 14.64 -5.72
N ASP A 310 12.00 15.61 -6.60
CA ASP A 310 13.28 15.78 -7.30
C ASP A 310 14.44 16.13 -6.35
N TYR A 311 14.15 16.81 -5.23
CA TYR A 311 15.12 17.17 -4.18
C TYR A 311 15.08 16.28 -2.94
N ASP A 312 14.37 15.14 -2.98
CA ASP A 312 14.28 14.16 -1.88
C ASP A 312 13.89 14.80 -0.52
N LYS A 313 12.94 15.75 -0.52
CA LYS A 313 12.48 16.46 0.69
C LYS A 313 11.45 15.64 1.47
N ASP A 314 11.88 14.53 2.05
CA ASP A 314 10.97 13.53 2.66
C ASP A 314 10.08 14.05 3.79
N GLU A 315 10.57 14.94 4.67
CA GLU A 315 9.71 15.49 5.71
C GLU A 315 8.57 16.35 5.14
N ASP A 316 8.83 17.11 4.09
CA ASP A 316 7.82 17.94 3.44
C ASP A 316 6.83 17.06 2.66
N LEU A 317 7.31 15.97 2.04
CA LEU A 317 6.46 14.94 1.43
C LEU A 317 5.53 14.29 2.47
N GLN A 318 6.04 13.99 3.66
CA GLN A 318 5.24 13.44 4.78
C GLN A 318 4.15 14.42 5.23
N ARG A 319 4.48 15.70 5.38
CA ARG A 319 3.51 16.75 5.75
C ARG A 319 2.47 16.92 4.67
N MET A 320 2.89 17.00 3.40
CA MET A 320 1.98 17.10 2.25
C MET A 320 1.03 15.92 2.19
N TYR A 321 1.53 14.69 2.34
CA TYR A 321 0.71 13.48 2.41
C TYR A 321 -0.26 13.54 3.59
N SER A 322 0.21 13.89 4.78
CA SER A 322 -0.60 13.93 6.00
C SER A 322 -1.75 14.93 5.88
N LEU A 323 -1.51 16.10 5.28
CA LEU A 323 -2.53 17.12 5.03
C LEU A 323 -3.50 16.69 3.93
N LEU A 324 -3.01 16.30 2.74
CA LEU A 324 -3.88 15.94 1.61
C LEU A 324 -4.63 14.62 1.81
N SER A 325 -4.19 13.74 2.72
CA SER A 325 -4.93 12.54 3.10
C SER A 325 -6.23 12.82 3.86
N ARG A 326 -6.38 14.04 4.43
CA ARG A 326 -7.59 14.47 5.14
C ARG A 326 -8.73 14.79 4.19
N ILE A 327 -8.42 15.11 2.92
CA ILE A 327 -9.41 15.41 1.89
C ILE A 327 -9.60 14.20 0.94
N PRO A 328 -10.83 13.77 0.63
CA PRO A 328 -11.07 12.58 -0.20
C PRO A 328 -10.39 12.60 -1.58
N GLU A 329 -10.24 13.77 -2.19
CA GLU A 329 -9.69 13.96 -3.54
C GLU A 329 -8.21 14.38 -3.54
N GLY A 330 -7.57 14.52 -2.37
CA GLY A 330 -6.23 15.12 -2.27
C GLY A 330 -5.08 14.25 -2.75
N LEU A 331 -5.20 12.93 -2.59
CA LEU A 331 -4.09 12.00 -2.86
C LEU A 331 -4.00 11.56 -4.32
N GLU A 332 -5.10 11.58 -5.07
CA GLU A 332 -5.12 11.04 -6.43
C GLU A 332 -4.19 11.78 -7.40
N PRO A 333 -4.11 13.13 -7.39
CA PRO A 333 -3.12 13.86 -8.19
C PRO A 333 -1.66 13.55 -7.79
N LEU A 334 -1.40 13.36 -6.49
CA LEU A 334 -0.06 13.02 -6.01
C LEU A 334 0.38 11.63 -6.51
N ARG A 335 -0.51 10.64 -6.44
CA ARG A 335 -0.25 9.28 -6.93
C ARG A 335 0.10 9.27 -8.42
N LYS A 336 -0.61 10.05 -9.24
CA LYS A 336 -0.33 10.20 -10.68
C LYS A 336 1.03 10.85 -10.94
N ARG A 337 1.33 11.96 -10.27
CA ARG A 337 2.64 12.64 -10.41
C ARG A 337 3.79 11.75 -9.92
N PHE A 338 3.59 10.99 -8.84
CA PHE A 338 4.55 10.01 -8.36
C PHE A 338 4.77 8.87 -9.37
N GLU A 339 3.71 8.31 -9.94
CA GLU A 339 3.80 7.30 -11.01
C GLU A 339 4.65 7.80 -12.19
N GLU A 340 4.40 9.03 -12.63
CA GLU A 340 5.15 9.67 -13.73
C GLU A 340 6.62 9.92 -13.36
N HIS A 341 6.90 10.40 -12.15
CA HIS A 341 8.26 10.60 -11.64
C HIS A 341 9.05 9.28 -11.62
N VAL A 342 8.48 8.22 -11.05
CA VAL A 342 9.10 6.89 -10.99
C VAL A 342 9.36 6.35 -12.39
N LYS A 343 8.38 6.49 -13.31
CA LYS A 343 8.53 6.08 -14.71
C LYS A 343 9.69 6.83 -15.38
N LYS A 344 9.76 8.16 -15.22
CA LYS A 344 10.84 8.99 -15.79
C LYS A 344 12.21 8.61 -15.21
N ALA A 345 12.30 8.38 -13.90
CA ALA A 345 13.52 7.95 -13.24
C ALA A 345 14.03 6.59 -13.77
N GLY A 346 13.13 5.60 -13.91
CA GLY A 346 13.46 4.29 -14.47
C GLY A 346 13.93 4.36 -15.93
N LEU A 347 13.23 5.12 -16.77
CA LEU A 347 13.64 5.32 -18.16
C LEU A 347 14.99 6.03 -18.28
N ALA A 348 15.23 7.05 -17.46
CA ALA A 348 16.48 7.78 -17.44
C ALA A 348 17.66 6.90 -16.97
N ALA A 349 17.45 6.05 -15.96
CA ALA A 349 18.46 5.12 -15.47
C ALA A 349 18.93 4.15 -16.56
N VAL A 350 17.98 3.58 -17.33
CA VAL A 350 18.33 2.70 -18.46
C VAL A 350 18.98 3.48 -19.61
N SER A 351 18.48 4.68 -19.93
CA SER A 351 19.02 5.50 -21.02
C SER A 351 20.50 5.87 -20.79
N LYS A 352 20.90 6.13 -19.53
CA LYS A 352 22.30 6.36 -19.15
C LYS A 352 23.21 5.16 -19.45
N LEU A 353 22.70 3.93 -19.37
CA LEU A 353 23.48 2.71 -19.63
C LEU A 353 23.64 2.41 -21.11
N VAL A 354 22.66 2.78 -21.94
CA VAL A 354 22.71 2.58 -23.40
C VAL A 354 23.60 3.63 -24.07
N GLY A 355 23.73 4.82 -23.48
CA GLY A 355 24.46 5.96 -24.06
C GLY A 355 23.64 6.67 -25.15
N GLU A 356 24.00 7.92 -25.49
CA GLU A 356 23.33 8.73 -26.53
C GLU A 356 23.65 8.26 -27.98
N GLY A 357 24.34 7.14 -28.15
CA GLY A 357 24.77 6.65 -29.46
C GLY A 357 23.97 5.43 -29.93
N GLU A 358 23.65 5.40 -31.21
CA GLU A 358 23.05 4.28 -31.97
C GLU A 358 23.95 3.02 -32.05
N ALA A 359 24.89 2.85 -31.11
CA ALA A 359 25.80 1.71 -31.02
C ALA A 359 25.12 0.51 -30.30
N GLY A 360 24.01 0.05 -30.87
CA GLY A 360 23.48 -1.32 -30.75
C GLY A 360 22.92 -1.76 -29.39
N ASN A 361 21.61 -2.07 -29.38
CA ASN A 361 20.87 -2.78 -28.32
C ASN A 361 21.51 -4.10 -27.81
N ASP A 362 22.62 -4.57 -28.39
CA ASP A 362 23.31 -5.82 -28.04
C ASP A 362 24.51 -5.65 -27.08
N GLY A 363 24.87 -4.42 -26.70
CA GLY A 363 26.04 -4.14 -25.86
C GLY A 363 25.78 -3.93 -24.36
N VAL A 364 24.51 -3.90 -23.91
CA VAL A 364 24.17 -3.58 -22.51
C VAL A 364 24.61 -4.70 -21.58
N ASP A 365 25.41 -4.37 -20.57
CA ASP A 365 25.82 -5.31 -19.53
C ASP A 365 24.61 -5.75 -18.68
N PRO A 366 24.31 -7.07 -18.60
CA PRO A 366 23.14 -7.55 -17.86
C PRO A 366 23.14 -7.18 -16.37
N LYS A 367 24.32 -7.13 -15.73
CA LYS A 367 24.43 -6.76 -14.32
C LYS A 367 24.12 -5.28 -14.11
N ALA A 368 24.79 -4.39 -14.85
CA ALA A 368 24.55 -2.95 -14.75
C ALA A 368 23.07 -2.61 -15.02
N TYR A 369 22.44 -3.28 -16.00
CA TYR A 369 21.02 -3.10 -16.30
C TYR A 369 20.11 -3.48 -15.12
N VAL A 370 20.29 -4.66 -14.54
CA VAL A 370 19.49 -5.13 -13.41
C VAL A 370 19.71 -4.25 -12.17
N ASP A 371 20.96 -3.91 -11.87
CA ASP A 371 21.32 -3.06 -10.73
C ASP A 371 20.65 -1.67 -10.83
N ALA A 372 20.66 -1.05 -12.02
CA ALA A 372 20.03 0.26 -12.23
C ALA A 372 18.49 0.24 -12.04
N LEU A 373 17.82 -0.83 -12.51
CA LEU A 373 16.38 -0.98 -12.30
C LEU A 373 16.04 -1.21 -10.82
N LEU A 374 16.86 -2.00 -10.12
CA LEU A 374 16.70 -2.28 -8.70
C LEU A 374 16.91 -1.04 -7.85
N GLU A 375 17.91 -0.21 -8.15
CA GLU A 375 18.19 1.04 -7.45
C GLU A 375 16.99 1.99 -7.52
N VAL A 376 16.42 2.16 -8.72
CA VAL A 376 15.21 2.99 -8.92
C VAL A 376 14.04 2.42 -8.13
N HIS A 377 13.80 1.11 -8.18
CA HIS A 377 12.72 0.48 -7.40
C HIS A 377 12.94 0.68 -5.90
N GLN A 378 14.15 0.42 -5.39
CA GLN A 378 14.45 0.50 -3.96
C GLN A 378 14.27 1.93 -3.43
N LYS A 379 14.87 2.93 -4.10
CA LYS A 379 14.73 4.34 -3.71
C LYS A 379 13.26 4.74 -3.58
N ASN A 380 12.46 4.44 -4.60
CA ASN A 380 11.06 4.84 -4.64
C ASN A 380 10.20 4.02 -3.66
N SER A 381 10.51 2.75 -3.43
CA SER A 381 9.87 1.93 -2.39
C SER A 381 10.12 2.50 -1.00
N GLU A 382 11.35 2.92 -0.70
CA GLU A 382 11.70 3.57 0.56
C GLU A 382 10.94 4.90 0.73
N THR A 383 10.82 5.71 -0.32
CA THR A 383 9.98 6.93 -0.31
C THR A 383 8.52 6.59 -0.02
N VAL A 384 7.94 5.56 -0.61
CA VAL A 384 6.55 5.16 -0.34
C VAL A 384 6.36 4.72 1.11
N THR A 385 7.28 3.92 1.64
CA THR A 385 7.21 3.46 3.03
C THR A 385 7.41 4.60 4.02
N ARG A 386 8.43 5.44 3.81
CA ARG A 386 8.81 6.50 4.75
C ARG A 386 7.89 7.72 4.62
N SER A 387 7.62 8.18 3.41
CA SER A 387 6.99 9.47 3.16
C SER A 387 5.48 9.37 3.00
N PHE A 388 4.98 8.23 2.49
CA PHE A 388 3.54 7.99 2.28
C PHE A 388 2.97 6.90 3.20
N ARG A 389 3.71 6.50 4.24
CA ARG A 389 3.31 5.49 5.25
C ARG A 389 2.85 4.15 4.66
N GLY A 390 3.35 3.76 3.49
CA GLY A 390 2.96 2.53 2.81
C GLY A 390 1.51 2.54 2.28
N GLU A 391 0.97 3.71 1.94
CA GLU A 391 -0.38 3.84 1.39
C GLU A 391 -0.55 3.01 0.10
N ALA A 392 -1.64 2.24 0.03
CA ALA A 392 -1.86 1.24 -1.01
C ALA A 392 -1.91 1.83 -2.44
N GLY A 393 -2.45 3.02 -2.61
CA GLY A 393 -2.48 3.72 -3.89
C GLY A 393 -1.09 4.14 -4.38
N PHE A 394 -0.22 4.66 -3.52
CA PHE A 394 1.18 4.93 -3.89
C PHE A 394 1.97 3.65 -4.20
N VAL A 395 1.71 2.55 -3.48
CA VAL A 395 2.28 1.24 -3.81
C VAL A 395 1.80 0.75 -5.19
N ALA A 396 0.52 0.94 -5.50
CA ALA A 396 -0.04 0.61 -6.82
C ALA A 396 0.56 1.48 -7.94
N SER A 397 0.78 2.77 -7.68
CA SER A 397 1.47 3.68 -8.60
C SER A 397 2.92 3.28 -8.85
N LEU A 398 3.67 2.90 -7.80
CA LEU A 398 5.01 2.35 -7.92
C LEU A 398 5.00 1.07 -8.79
N ASP A 399 4.13 0.13 -8.45
CA ASP A 399 4.00 -1.14 -9.19
C ASP A 399 3.67 -0.92 -10.67
N LYS A 400 2.78 0.05 -10.98
CA LYS A 400 2.39 0.39 -12.34
C LYS A 400 3.54 1.04 -13.11
N ALA A 401 4.25 1.98 -12.49
CA ALA A 401 5.43 2.61 -13.09
C ALA A 401 6.54 1.58 -13.36
N CYS A 402 6.81 0.68 -12.41
CA CYS A 402 7.78 -0.41 -12.57
C CYS A 402 7.43 -1.35 -13.72
N ARG A 403 6.17 -1.76 -13.87
CA ARG A 403 5.74 -2.56 -15.06
C ARG A 403 6.02 -1.82 -16.35
N GLU A 404 5.81 -0.51 -16.39
CA GLU A 404 6.01 0.27 -17.61
C GLU A 404 7.50 0.36 -17.98
N PHE A 405 8.37 0.84 -17.09
CA PHE A 405 9.78 1.06 -17.44
C PHE A 405 10.60 -0.23 -17.52
N VAL A 406 10.21 -1.31 -16.84
CA VAL A 406 10.89 -2.62 -16.96
C VAL A 406 10.63 -3.22 -18.34
N ASN A 407 9.41 -3.13 -18.88
CA ASN A 407 9.06 -3.74 -20.16
C ASN A 407 9.26 -2.80 -21.37
N ARG A 408 9.29 -1.48 -21.16
CA ARG A 408 9.45 -0.47 -22.21
C ARG A 408 10.49 0.56 -21.79
N ASN A 409 11.69 0.47 -22.36
CA ASN A 409 12.82 1.35 -22.09
C ASN A 409 13.77 1.45 -23.29
N ALA A 410 14.82 2.25 -23.18
CA ALA A 410 15.81 2.43 -24.24
C ALA A 410 16.49 1.11 -24.66
N ALA A 411 16.76 0.19 -23.72
CA ALA A 411 17.41 -1.09 -24.01
C ALA A 411 16.48 -2.07 -24.74
N THR A 412 15.17 -2.03 -24.48
CA THR A 412 14.19 -2.87 -25.18
C THR A 412 13.95 -2.44 -26.61
N GLY A 413 14.12 -1.15 -26.92
CA GLY A 413 13.67 -0.58 -28.18
C GLY A 413 12.20 -0.95 -28.42
N ASN A 414 11.92 -1.64 -29.54
CA ASN A 414 10.57 -2.11 -29.90
C ASN A 414 10.24 -3.53 -29.40
N SER A 415 11.14 -4.21 -28.68
CA SER A 415 10.98 -5.60 -28.29
C SER A 415 10.85 -5.79 -26.77
N ASN A 416 9.71 -6.33 -26.33
CA ASN A 416 9.48 -6.70 -24.93
C ASN A 416 10.32 -7.90 -24.46
N ALA A 417 11.05 -8.56 -25.37
CA ALA A 417 11.83 -9.75 -25.06
C ALA A 417 13.21 -9.45 -24.46
N LYS A 418 13.71 -8.20 -24.58
CA LYS A 418 15.08 -7.86 -24.17
C LYS A 418 15.26 -7.81 -22.65
N SER A 419 14.33 -7.21 -21.90
CA SER A 419 14.43 -7.17 -20.43
C SER A 419 14.39 -8.57 -19.80
N PRO A 420 13.46 -9.47 -20.21
CA PRO A 420 13.49 -10.87 -19.77
C PRO A 420 14.78 -11.60 -20.13
N GLU A 421 15.33 -11.38 -21.33
CA GLU A 421 16.61 -11.95 -21.76
C GLU A 421 17.77 -11.46 -20.87
N LEU A 422 17.87 -10.15 -20.63
CA LEU A 422 18.92 -9.55 -19.79
C LEU A 422 18.81 -10.03 -18.34
N LEU A 423 17.59 -10.11 -17.80
CA LEU A 423 17.37 -10.66 -16.46
C LEU A 423 17.83 -12.12 -16.39
N ALA A 424 17.46 -12.96 -17.37
CA ALA A 424 17.88 -14.37 -17.42
C ALA A 424 19.40 -14.51 -17.55
N LYS A 425 20.06 -13.65 -18.35
CA LYS A 425 21.52 -13.58 -18.46
C LYS A 425 22.17 -13.18 -17.14
N HIS A 426 21.63 -12.19 -16.43
CA HIS A 426 22.12 -11.79 -15.12
C HIS A 426 21.99 -12.92 -14.10
N THR A 427 20.84 -13.60 -14.05
CA THR A 427 20.66 -14.78 -13.17
C THR A 427 21.64 -15.90 -13.51
N ASP A 428 21.92 -16.15 -14.79
CA ASP A 428 22.96 -17.10 -15.21
C ASP A 428 24.37 -16.69 -14.73
N LEU A 429 24.71 -15.40 -14.74
CA LEU A 429 25.98 -14.91 -14.21
C LEU A 429 26.08 -15.13 -12.69
N LEU A 430 24.97 -14.94 -11.96
CA LEU A 430 24.93 -15.14 -10.51
C LEU A 430 25.16 -16.61 -10.11
N LEU A 431 24.59 -17.54 -10.88
CA LEU A 431 24.57 -18.98 -10.58
C LEU A 431 25.78 -19.75 -11.14
N ARG A 432 26.79 -19.07 -11.70
CA ARG A 432 28.02 -19.72 -12.19
C ARG A 432 29.09 -19.82 -11.11
N LYS A 433 29.84 -20.93 -11.09
CA LYS A 433 30.92 -21.24 -10.13
C LYS A 433 32.02 -20.18 -9.99
N ASN A 434 32.26 -19.37 -11.02
CA ASN A 434 33.29 -18.34 -10.99
C ASN A 434 32.81 -17.00 -10.41
N ASN A 435 31.57 -16.94 -9.91
CA ASN A 435 31.03 -15.73 -9.30
C ASN A 435 31.50 -15.61 -7.85
N LYS A 436 32.23 -14.54 -7.52
CA LYS A 436 32.73 -14.26 -6.16
C LYS A 436 31.61 -14.18 -5.12
N MET A 437 30.43 -13.72 -5.49
CA MET A 437 29.27 -13.62 -4.57
C MET A 437 28.72 -14.98 -4.12
N ALA A 438 29.03 -16.06 -4.85
CA ALA A 438 28.63 -17.41 -4.45
C ALA A 438 29.39 -17.91 -3.21
N GLU A 439 30.57 -17.36 -2.93
CA GLU A 439 31.41 -17.74 -1.79
C GLU A 439 31.06 -16.94 -0.51
N GLU A 440 30.42 -15.76 -0.65
CA GLU A 440 30.23 -14.77 0.44
C GLU A 440 28.82 -14.78 1.09
N GLY A 441 27.89 -15.63 0.65
CA GLY A 441 26.57 -15.80 1.28
C GLY A 441 25.47 -14.78 0.89
N ASP A 442 25.78 -13.71 0.14
CA ASP A 442 24.76 -12.76 -0.40
C ASP A 442 24.07 -13.24 -1.70
N LEU A 443 24.37 -14.46 -2.17
CA LEU A 443 23.76 -15.00 -3.40
C LEU A 443 22.23 -15.08 -3.28
N GLU A 444 21.71 -15.53 -2.15
CA GLU A 444 20.26 -15.63 -1.92
C GLU A 444 19.58 -14.25 -1.91
N GLY A 445 20.24 -13.22 -1.35
CA GLY A 445 19.79 -11.83 -1.39
C GLY A 445 19.73 -11.29 -2.83
N ALA A 446 20.75 -11.59 -3.64
CA ALA A 446 20.77 -11.27 -5.07
C ALA A 446 19.64 -11.97 -5.85
N LEU A 447 19.38 -13.25 -5.60
CA LEU A 447 18.27 -13.98 -6.23
C LEU A 447 16.90 -13.41 -5.84
N ASN A 448 16.71 -13.01 -4.58
CA ASN A 448 15.48 -12.34 -4.15
C ASN A 448 15.28 -10.99 -4.86
N ARG A 449 16.36 -10.21 -5.05
CA ARG A 449 16.30 -8.96 -5.83
C ARG A 449 15.91 -9.21 -7.29
N VAL A 450 16.46 -10.24 -7.94
CA VAL A 450 16.04 -10.65 -9.29
C VAL A 450 14.54 -10.93 -9.34
N MET A 451 13.99 -11.58 -8.32
CA MET A 451 12.56 -11.90 -8.24
C MET A 451 11.66 -10.66 -8.08
N ILE A 452 12.17 -9.57 -7.49
CA ILE A 452 11.46 -8.27 -7.44
C ILE A 452 11.21 -7.76 -8.86
N LEU A 453 12.23 -7.75 -9.72
CA LEU A 453 12.06 -7.34 -11.12
C LEU A 453 11.24 -8.34 -11.93
N PHE A 454 11.40 -9.65 -11.66
CA PHE A 454 10.63 -10.69 -12.33
C PHE A 454 9.12 -10.53 -12.15
N LYS A 455 8.65 -10.02 -11.00
CA LYS A 455 7.24 -9.68 -10.75
C LYS A 455 6.68 -8.74 -11.82
N TYR A 456 7.51 -7.81 -12.31
CA TYR A 456 7.11 -6.76 -13.24
C TYR A 456 7.23 -7.15 -14.72
N ILE A 457 7.85 -8.30 -15.03
CA ILE A 457 7.96 -8.79 -16.41
C ILE A 457 6.60 -9.24 -16.95
N GLU A 458 6.24 -8.75 -18.14
CA GLU A 458 5.06 -9.20 -18.89
C GLU A 458 5.31 -10.57 -19.55
N ASP A 459 6.43 -10.70 -20.29
CA ASP A 459 6.77 -11.88 -21.09
C ASP A 459 7.67 -12.87 -20.30
N LYS A 460 7.08 -13.52 -19.30
CA LYS A 460 7.79 -14.47 -18.41
C LYS A 460 8.21 -15.76 -19.13
N ASP A 461 7.54 -16.14 -20.20
CA ASP A 461 7.92 -17.27 -21.05
C ASP A 461 9.25 -17.07 -21.79
N VAL A 462 9.56 -15.82 -22.17
CA VAL A 462 10.88 -15.44 -22.71
C VAL A 462 11.95 -15.67 -21.65
N PHE A 463 11.75 -15.16 -20.42
CA PHE A 463 12.67 -15.42 -19.30
C PHE A 463 12.85 -16.93 -19.09
N GLN A 464 11.75 -17.70 -19.09
CA GLN A 464 11.79 -19.15 -18.88
C GLN A 464 12.66 -19.84 -19.92
N SER A 465 12.51 -19.49 -21.19
CA SER A 465 13.18 -20.15 -22.31
C SER A 465 14.68 -19.84 -22.32
N PHE A 466 15.03 -18.58 -22.05
CA PHE A 466 16.44 -18.20 -21.84
C PHE A 466 17.01 -18.87 -20.59
N TYR A 467 16.32 -18.84 -19.46
CA TYR A 467 16.76 -19.48 -18.21
C TYR A 467 16.96 -20.99 -18.39
N SER A 468 16.01 -21.66 -19.03
CA SER A 468 16.07 -23.10 -19.37
C SER A 468 17.28 -23.44 -20.24
N THR A 469 17.54 -22.62 -21.26
CA THR A 469 18.70 -22.78 -22.15
C THR A 469 20.03 -22.55 -21.43
N LYS A 470 20.09 -21.59 -20.49
CA LYS A 470 21.28 -21.35 -19.69
C LYS A 470 21.49 -22.44 -18.63
N LEU A 471 20.43 -22.85 -17.94
CA LEU A 471 20.44 -23.93 -16.96
C LEU A 471 20.94 -25.23 -17.59
N SER A 472 20.42 -25.60 -18.77
CA SER A 472 20.83 -26.84 -19.45
C SER A 472 22.35 -26.86 -19.69
N LYS A 473 22.92 -25.74 -20.13
CA LYS A 473 24.38 -25.60 -20.32
C LYS A 473 25.13 -25.65 -19.00
N ARG A 474 24.62 -25.01 -17.94
CA ARG A 474 25.28 -25.05 -16.62
C ARG A 474 25.34 -26.47 -16.07
N LEU A 475 24.25 -27.22 -16.18
CA LEU A 475 24.15 -28.62 -15.76
C LEU A 475 25.07 -29.53 -16.60
N ILE A 476 25.00 -29.46 -17.94
CA ILE A 476 25.84 -30.28 -18.85
C ILE A 476 27.32 -30.00 -18.64
N HIS A 477 27.68 -28.74 -18.38
CA HIS A 477 29.08 -28.35 -18.24
C HIS A 477 29.62 -28.42 -16.81
N GLY A 478 28.77 -28.68 -15.81
CA GLY A 478 29.15 -28.72 -14.40
C GLY A 478 29.70 -27.38 -13.90
N VAL A 479 29.12 -26.26 -14.35
CA VAL A 479 29.58 -24.89 -14.02
C VAL A 479 28.63 -24.13 -13.09
N SER A 480 27.61 -24.80 -12.54
CA SER A 480 26.75 -24.23 -11.50
C SER A 480 27.55 -23.96 -10.22
N ALA A 481 27.17 -22.89 -9.51
CA ALA A 481 27.79 -22.49 -8.25
C ALA A 481 27.48 -23.48 -7.12
N SER A 482 26.21 -23.86 -6.97
CA SER A 482 25.71 -24.84 -6.01
C SER A 482 24.38 -25.39 -6.50
N ASP A 483 24.13 -26.68 -6.26
CA ASP A 483 22.86 -27.34 -6.62
C ASP A 483 21.71 -26.82 -5.76
N GLU A 484 21.99 -26.45 -4.49
CA GLU A 484 21.04 -25.84 -3.56
C GLU A 484 20.58 -24.46 -4.05
N ALA A 485 21.50 -23.64 -4.56
CA ALA A 485 21.17 -22.31 -5.11
C ALA A 485 20.27 -22.41 -6.36
N GLU A 486 20.55 -23.38 -7.24
CA GLU A 486 19.71 -23.64 -8.41
C GLU A 486 18.31 -24.14 -8.01
N ALA A 487 18.23 -25.04 -7.02
CA ALA A 487 16.97 -25.52 -6.46
C ALA A 487 16.17 -24.38 -5.79
N SER A 488 16.84 -23.50 -5.05
CA SER A 488 16.23 -22.28 -4.46
C SER A 488 15.61 -21.40 -5.54
N MET A 489 16.36 -21.08 -6.61
CA MET A 489 15.85 -20.28 -7.71
C MET A 489 14.64 -20.91 -8.40
N ILE A 490 14.67 -22.23 -8.63
CA ILE A 490 13.52 -22.96 -9.21
C ILE A 490 12.31 -22.91 -8.27
N SER A 491 12.50 -23.01 -6.94
CA SER A 491 11.41 -22.88 -5.97
C SER A 491 10.75 -21.50 -6.05
N LYS A 492 11.54 -20.42 -6.14
CA LYS A 492 11.02 -19.05 -6.29
C LYS A 492 10.24 -18.86 -7.58
N LEU A 493 10.73 -19.42 -8.69
CA LEU A 493 9.99 -19.40 -9.96
C LEU A 493 8.68 -20.20 -9.88
N LYS A 494 8.67 -21.30 -9.12
CA LYS A 494 7.48 -22.13 -8.90
C LYS A 494 6.44 -21.40 -8.04
N GLU A 495 6.87 -20.67 -7.02
CA GLU A 495 5.99 -19.83 -6.20
C GLU A 495 5.36 -18.70 -7.03
N ALA A 496 6.13 -18.07 -7.91
CA ALA A 496 5.66 -16.95 -8.72
C ALA A 496 4.80 -17.34 -9.93
N CYS A 497 5.04 -18.50 -10.56
CA CYS A 497 4.41 -18.90 -11.84
C CYS A 497 3.77 -20.29 -11.84
N GLY A 498 3.87 -21.04 -10.75
CA GLY A 498 3.29 -22.37 -10.59
C GLY A 498 4.15 -23.52 -11.11
N PHE A 499 3.62 -24.74 -10.93
CA PHE A 499 4.31 -25.99 -11.23
C PHE A 499 4.57 -26.21 -12.72
N GLU A 500 3.59 -25.93 -13.59
CA GLU A 500 3.74 -26.16 -15.04
C GLU A 500 4.88 -25.31 -15.65
N TYR A 501 5.14 -24.13 -15.10
CA TYR A 501 6.22 -23.24 -15.53
C TYR A 501 7.61 -23.82 -15.23
N THR A 502 7.74 -24.52 -14.09
CA THR A 502 9.03 -25.04 -13.58
C THR A 502 9.25 -26.53 -13.84
N ASN A 503 8.23 -27.26 -14.31
CA ASN A 503 8.27 -28.71 -14.53
C ASN A 503 9.47 -29.17 -15.38
N LYS A 504 9.74 -28.49 -16.51
CA LYS A 504 10.90 -28.80 -17.36
C LYS A 504 12.21 -28.67 -16.59
N LEU A 505 12.40 -27.58 -15.82
CA LEU A 505 13.62 -27.31 -15.04
C LEU A 505 13.82 -28.36 -13.94
N GLN A 506 12.77 -28.71 -13.21
CA GLN A 506 12.83 -29.71 -12.15
C GLN A 506 13.17 -31.10 -12.71
N ARG A 507 12.64 -31.41 -13.91
CA ARG A 507 12.96 -32.67 -14.59
C ARG A 507 14.41 -32.74 -15.04
N MET A 508 15.02 -31.62 -15.46
CA MET A 508 16.46 -31.59 -15.78
C MET A 508 17.32 -32.04 -14.59
N PHE A 509 17.00 -31.61 -13.37
CA PHE A 509 17.72 -32.07 -12.16
C PHE A 509 17.57 -33.56 -11.92
N THR A 510 16.35 -34.10 -12.09
CA THR A 510 16.12 -35.55 -11.96
C THR A 510 16.92 -36.33 -12.99
N ASP A 511 16.94 -35.86 -14.25
CA ASP A 511 17.68 -36.50 -15.34
C ASP A 511 19.20 -36.46 -15.11
N MET A 512 19.74 -35.43 -14.43
CA MET A 512 21.16 -35.39 -14.03
C MET A 512 21.50 -36.51 -13.04
N SER A 513 20.72 -36.68 -11.97
CA SER A 513 20.94 -37.75 -10.99
C SER A 513 20.80 -39.12 -11.63
N LEU A 514 19.75 -39.35 -12.43
CA LEU A 514 19.54 -40.62 -13.13
C LEU A 514 20.67 -40.93 -14.12
N SER A 515 21.22 -39.91 -14.79
CA SER A 515 22.35 -40.06 -15.70
C SER A 515 23.64 -40.46 -14.99
N LYS A 516 23.88 -39.89 -13.80
CA LYS A 516 25.02 -40.25 -12.96
C LYS A 516 24.92 -41.71 -12.52
N ASP A 517 23.76 -42.11 -12.00
CA ASP A 517 23.52 -43.51 -11.60
C ASP A 517 23.68 -44.46 -12.80
N LEU A 518 23.20 -44.08 -13.98
CA LEU A 518 23.36 -44.88 -15.19
C LEU A 518 24.83 -45.04 -15.59
N THR A 519 25.61 -43.96 -15.50
CA THR A 519 27.06 -43.98 -15.78
C THR A 519 27.81 -44.87 -14.80
N ASP A 520 27.51 -44.77 -13.51
CA ASP A 520 28.21 -45.54 -12.48
C ASP A 520 27.89 -47.05 -12.61
N ASN A 521 26.62 -47.39 -12.83
CA ASN A 521 26.19 -48.76 -13.13
C ASN A 521 26.84 -49.32 -14.42
N PHE A 522 27.06 -48.47 -15.43
CA PHE A 522 27.74 -48.88 -16.65
C PHE A 522 29.22 -49.17 -16.41
N LYS A 523 29.91 -48.28 -15.67
CA LYS A 523 31.32 -48.46 -15.31
C LYS A 523 31.55 -49.74 -14.50
N GLU A 524 30.69 -49.99 -13.51
CA GLU A 524 30.76 -51.22 -12.70
C GLU A 524 30.61 -52.47 -13.58
N ARG A 525 29.59 -52.52 -14.45
CA ARG A 525 29.39 -53.65 -15.36
C ARG A 525 30.55 -53.83 -16.35
N MET A 526 31.15 -52.74 -16.82
CA MET A 526 32.30 -52.82 -17.72
C MET A 526 33.54 -53.35 -16.99
N SER A 527 33.81 -52.90 -15.76
CA SER A 527 34.93 -53.39 -14.95
C SER A 527 34.86 -54.89 -14.61
N GLN A 528 33.65 -55.46 -14.56
CA GLN A 528 33.45 -56.88 -14.27
C GLN A 528 33.58 -57.80 -15.50
N ASN A 529 33.29 -57.27 -16.70
CA ASN A 529 33.16 -58.09 -17.91
C ASN A 529 34.26 -57.81 -18.96
N HIS A 530 35.03 -56.72 -18.80
CA HIS A 530 36.00 -56.27 -19.79
C HIS A 530 37.23 -55.66 -19.09
N ASP A 531 38.41 -56.24 -19.35
CA ASP A 531 39.71 -55.76 -18.82
C ASP A 531 40.40 -54.74 -19.76
N ASP A 532 39.81 -54.43 -20.93
CA ASP A 532 40.42 -53.65 -22.02
C ASP A 532 39.98 -52.17 -22.07
N MET A 533 39.50 -51.62 -20.95
CA MET A 533 38.97 -50.25 -20.90
C MET A 533 40.08 -49.19 -20.76
N ASP A 534 40.75 -48.87 -21.87
CA ASP A 534 41.75 -47.78 -21.93
C ASP A 534 41.13 -46.37 -21.87
N ILE A 535 39.79 -46.25 -21.98
CA ILE A 535 39.06 -44.98 -22.05
C ILE A 535 38.15 -44.80 -20.83
N THR A 536 38.33 -43.66 -20.13
CA THR A 536 37.39 -43.23 -19.09
C THR A 536 36.13 -42.65 -19.73
N PHE A 537 35.01 -43.37 -19.62
CA PHE A 537 33.74 -42.99 -20.24
C PHE A 537 32.72 -42.50 -19.22
N SER A 538 31.99 -41.43 -19.56
CA SER A 538 30.88 -40.87 -18.80
C SER A 538 29.80 -40.40 -19.76
N ILE A 539 28.53 -40.59 -19.41
CA ILE A 539 27.41 -40.29 -20.31
C ILE A 539 26.27 -39.58 -19.59
N MET A 540 25.60 -38.67 -20.30
CA MET A 540 24.40 -37.99 -19.84
C MET A 540 23.23 -38.36 -20.75
N VAL A 541 22.22 -39.04 -20.21
CA VAL A 541 21.03 -39.45 -20.96
C VAL A 541 19.86 -38.57 -20.55
N LEU A 542 19.45 -37.70 -21.46
CA LEU A 542 18.54 -36.59 -21.21
C LEU A 542 17.22 -36.79 -21.93
N GLY A 543 16.10 -36.45 -21.30
CA GLY A 543 14.79 -36.54 -21.93
C GLY A 543 14.58 -35.46 -22.99
N THR A 544 14.38 -35.85 -24.26
CA THR A 544 14.22 -34.92 -25.40
C THR A 544 13.16 -33.83 -25.18
N ASN A 545 12.09 -34.13 -24.44
CA ASN A 545 10.97 -33.20 -24.24
C ASN A 545 11.20 -32.15 -23.14
N PHE A 546 12.24 -32.32 -22.32
CA PHE A 546 12.49 -31.46 -21.16
C PHE A 546 13.69 -30.54 -21.37
N TRP A 547 14.62 -30.91 -22.25
CA TRP A 547 15.87 -30.21 -22.49
C TRP A 547 15.80 -29.40 -23.79
N PRO A 548 16.17 -28.11 -23.80
CA PRO A 548 16.21 -27.28 -25.01
C PRO A 548 17.47 -27.58 -25.82
N LEU A 549 17.62 -28.83 -26.26
CA LEU A 549 18.79 -29.30 -26.99
C LEU A 549 18.36 -29.79 -28.37
N ASN A 550 18.92 -29.16 -29.41
CA ASN A 550 18.64 -29.55 -30.78
C ASN A 550 19.74 -30.49 -31.31
N PRO A 551 19.38 -31.60 -31.95
CA PRO A 551 20.35 -32.45 -32.63
C PRO A 551 20.97 -31.70 -33.81
N PRO A 552 22.30 -31.84 -34.02
CA PRO A 552 22.94 -31.34 -35.24
C PRO A 552 22.28 -31.93 -36.49
N SER A 553 22.16 -31.13 -37.55
CA SER A 553 21.56 -31.54 -38.83
C SER A 553 22.50 -32.33 -39.74
N HIS A 554 23.74 -32.55 -39.30
CA HIS A 554 24.78 -33.24 -40.07
C HIS A 554 25.18 -34.55 -39.40
N GLU A 555 25.73 -35.47 -40.19
CA GLU A 555 26.28 -36.72 -39.68
C GLU A 555 27.62 -36.51 -38.97
N PHE A 556 28.03 -37.48 -38.18
CA PHE A 556 29.31 -37.47 -37.47
C PHE A 556 29.93 -38.86 -37.57
N VAL A 557 31.10 -38.94 -38.21
CA VAL A 557 31.86 -40.20 -38.25
C VAL A 557 32.49 -40.42 -36.88
N ILE A 558 32.09 -41.49 -36.21
CA ILE A 558 32.59 -41.86 -34.89
C ILE A 558 34.04 -42.36 -35.04
N PRO A 559 35.03 -41.72 -34.38
CA PRO A 559 36.41 -42.17 -34.44
C PRO A 559 36.59 -43.61 -33.97
N GLN A 560 37.51 -44.35 -34.61
CA GLN A 560 37.73 -45.78 -34.37
C GLN A 560 38.13 -46.07 -32.91
N GLU A 561 38.82 -45.13 -32.29
CA GLU A 561 39.31 -45.17 -30.92
C GLU A 561 38.16 -45.23 -29.91
N ILE A 562 37.03 -44.58 -30.16
CA ILE A 562 35.87 -44.56 -29.24
C ILE A 562 34.73 -45.49 -29.67
N LEU A 563 34.79 -46.02 -30.90
CA LEU A 563 33.74 -46.85 -31.48
C LEU A 563 33.41 -48.12 -30.65
N PRO A 564 34.38 -48.86 -30.06
CA PRO A 564 34.07 -49.99 -29.20
C PRO A 564 33.26 -49.59 -27.97
N THR A 565 33.66 -48.53 -27.27
CA THR A 565 32.94 -48.02 -26.09
C THR A 565 31.54 -47.55 -26.44
N TYR A 566 31.39 -46.87 -27.58
CA TYR A 566 30.09 -46.45 -28.12
C TYR A 566 29.14 -47.66 -28.33
N ASN A 567 29.60 -48.70 -29.03
CA ASN A 567 28.81 -49.89 -29.31
C ASN A 567 28.40 -50.63 -28.03
N ARG A 568 29.34 -50.77 -27.09
CA ARG A 568 29.10 -51.38 -25.78
C ARG A 568 28.03 -50.64 -24.99
N PHE A 569 28.10 -49.30 -24.95
CA PHE A 569 27.08 -48.50 -24.28
C PHE A 569 25.72 -48.60 -24.96
N GLN A 570 25.67 -48.59 -26.30
CA GLN A 570 24.42 -48.71 -27.04
C GLN A 570 23.70 -50.04 -26.72
N GLN A 571 24.44 -51.15 -26.71
CA GLN A 571 23.90 -52.47 -26.35
C GLN A 571 23.45 -52.54 -24.89
N TYR A 572 24.25 -52.00 -23.97
CA TYR A 572 23.91 -51.90 -22.54
C TYR A 572 22.59 -51.17 -22.34
N TYR A 573 22.45 -49.99 -22.96
CA TYR A 573 21.26 -49.15 -22.82
C TYR A 573 20.01 -49.81 -23.41
N GLN A 574 20.11 -50.41 -24.61
CA GLN A 574 18.99 -51.12 -25.24
C GLN A 574 18.50 -52.31 -24.42
N THR A 575 19.40 -53.02 -23.75
CA THR A 575 19.05 -54.15 -22.88
C THR A 575 18.31 -53.68 -21.63
N LYS A 576 18.75 -52.56 -21.04
CA LYS A 576 18.14 -52.00 -19.81
C LYS A 576 16.84 -51.26 -20.07
N HIS A 577 16.70 -50.65 -21.25
CA HIS A 577 15.58 -49.80 -21.61
C HIS A 577 15.01 -50.17 -22.98
N SER A 578 14.09 -51.14 -22.99
CA SER A 578 13.34 -51.50 -24.19
C SER A 578 12.41 -50.36 -24.63
N GLY A 579 12.31 -50.16 -25.96
CA GLY A 579 11.43 -49.14 -26.55
C GLY A 579 11.98 -47.71 -26.54
N ARG A 580 13.22 -47.48 -26.10
CA ARG A 580 13.88 -46.16 -26.17
C ARG A 580 14.93 -46.11 -27.27
N LYS A 581 15.04 -44.96 -27.94
CA LYS A 581 16.08 -44.66 -28.93
C LYS A 581 16.99 -43.55 -28.41
N LEU A 582 18.30 -43.71 -28.56
CA LEU A 582 19.29 -42.68 -28.25
C LEU A 582 19.58 -41.83 -29.49
N THR A 583 19.68 -40.52 -29.28
CA THR A 583 20.19 -39.55 -30.26
C THR A 583 21.41 -38.88 -29.64
N TRP A 584 22.56 -38.99 -30.28
CA TRP A 584 23.83 -38.50 -29.73
C TRP A 584 24.06 -37.02 -30.10
N LEU A 585 24.37 -36.21 -29.09
CA LEU A 585 24.59 -34.77 -29.24
C LEU A 585 26.09 -34.44 -29.09
N TRP A 586 26.87 -34.71 -30.14
CA TRP A 586 28.32 -34.57 -30.13
C TRP A 586 28.83 -33.13 -29.89
N ASN A 587 28.02 -32.13 -30.25
CA ASN A 587 28.32 -30.72 -30.01
C ASN A 587 28.41 -30.34 -28.52
N TYR A 588 27.76 -31.10 -27.62
CA TYR A 588 27.81 -30.85 -26.17
C TYR A 588 28.85 -31.72 -25.44
N SER A 589 29.44 -32.68 -26.13
CA SER A 589 30.41 -33.62 -25.57
C SER A 589 31.78 -32.98 -25.36
N LYS A 590 32.47 -33.44 -24.30
CA LYS A 590 33.82 -33.01 -23.94
C LYS A 590 34.73 -34.24 -23.91
N ASN A 591 35.96 -34.07 -24.37
CA ASN A 591 36.95 -35.13 -24.43
C ASN A 591 38.27 -34.63 -23.86
N GLU A 592 39.08 -35.56 -23.35
CA GLU A 592 40.44 -35.29 -22.89
C GLU A 592 41.41 -36.15 -23.70
N LEU A 593 42.27 -35.50 -24.47
CA LEU A 593 43.27 -36.17 -25.31
C LEU A 593 44.65 -35.97 -24.72
N ARG A 594 45.44 -37.05 -24.62
CA ARG A 594 46.83 -36.99 -24.17
C ARG A 594 47.75 -36.99 -25.36
N THR A 595 48.64 -36.00 -25.44
CA THR A 595 49.66 -35.94 -26.51
C THR A 595 50.78 -36.93 -26.23
N ASN A 596 51.11 -37.77 -27.23
CA ASN A 596 52.20 -38.74 -27.13
C ASN A 596 53.42 -38.40 -28.03
N TYR A 597 53.27 -37.47 -28.98
CA TYR A 597 54.32 -37.10 -29.94
C TYR A 597 55.27 -35.99 -29.43
N LEU A 598 55.04 -35.46 -28.22
CA LEU A 598 55.80 -34.36 -27.61
C LEU A 598 56.63 -34.87 -26.43
N ASN A 599 57.77 -34.23 -26.16
CA ASN A 599 58.60 -34.52 -24.98
C ASN A 599 57.82 -34.33 -23.66
N GLN A 600 56.96 -33.31 -23.60
CA GLN A 600 56.04 -33.08 -22.49
C GLN A 600 54.65 -33.61 -22.87
N LYS A 601 54.07 -34.46 -22.02
CA LYS A 601 52.69 -34.95 -22.21
C LYS A 601 51.70 -33.87 -21.76
N TYR A 602 50.99 -33.28 -22.71
CA TYR A 602 49.89 -32.34 -22.47
C TYR A 602 48.54 -33.08 -22.48
N ILE A 603 47.57 -32.53 -21.76
CA ILE A 603 46.16 -32.98 -21.78
C ILE A 603 45.34 -31.88 -22.46
N LEU A 604 44.81 -32.18 -23.64
CA LEU A 604 43.98 -31.28 -24.42
C LEU A 604 42.51 -31.53 -24.09
N MET A 605 41.81 -30.53 -23.53
CA MET A 605 40.37 -30.57 -23.35
C MET A 605 39.71 -30.10 -24.65
N THR A 606 38.99 -30.98 -25.32
CA THR A 606 38.46 -30.72 -26.67
C THR A 606 36.95 -30.94 -26.73
N SER A 607 36.29 -30.30 -27.69
CA SER A 607 34.96 -30.75 -28.15
C SER A 607 35.08 -32.07 -28.91
N SER A 608 33.97 -32.76 -29.18
CA SER A 608 34.01 -33.98 -30.02
C SER A 608 34.39 -33.69 -31.47
N TYR A 609 34.06 -32.50 -32.00
CA TYR A 609 34.50 -32.08 -33.33
C TYR A 609 36.02 -31.86 -33.37
N GLN A 610 36.58 -31.19 -32.37
CA GLN A 610 38.03 -31.04 -32.23
C GLN A 610 38.74 -32.38 -32.07
N MET A 611 38.17 -33.31 -31.29
CA MET A 611 38.72 -34.66 -31.16
C MET A 611 38.71 -35.41 -32.49
N ALA A 612 37.59 -35.38 -33.23
CA ALA A 612 37.47 -36.06 -34.51
C ALA A 612 38.52 -35.62 -35.52
N VAL A 613 38.87 -34.31 -35.52
CA VAL A 613 39.98 -33.77 -36.31
C VAL A 613 41.33 -34.24 -35.79
N LEU A 614 41.62 -34.07 -34.48
CA LEU A 614 42.94 -34.36 -33.92
C LEU A 614 43.33 -35.84 -34.02
N VAL A 615 42.36 -36.74 -33.93
CA VAL A 615 42.60 -38.18 -34.02
C VAL A 615 43.02 -38.61 -35.44
N GLN A 616 42.68 -37.86 -36.49
CA GLN A 616 43.18 -38.15 -37.84
C GLN A 616 44.71 -38.03 -37.93
N TYR A 617 45.31 -37.20 -37.07
CA TYR A 617 46.75 -37.01 -37.01
C TYR A 617 47.50 -38.14 -36.28
N ASN A 618 46.81 -39.17 -35.79
CA ASN A 618 47.46 -40.38 -35.32
C ASN A 618 48.08 -41.20 -36.47
N ARG A 619 47.65 -40.96 -37.72
CA ARG A 619 48.07 -41.72 -38.90
C ARG A 619 48.73 -40.86 -39.99
N ASN A 620 48.52 -39.55 -39.95
CA ASN A 620 49.01 -38.59 -40.94
C ASN A 620 49.55 -37.36 -40.23
N ASP A 621 50.64 -36.77 -40.70
CA ASP A 621 51.19 -35.54 -40.11
C ASP A 621 50.65 -34.26 -40.77
N THR A 622 50.12 -34.41 -42.00
CA THR A 622 49.65 -33.34 -42.89
C THR A 622 48.30 -33.73 -43.47
N LEU A 623 47.31 -32.85 -43.39
CA LEU A 623 45.97 -33.08 -43.94
C LEU A 623 45.40 -31.81 -44.57
N SER A 624 44.74 -31.97 -45.72
CA SER A 624 43.99 -30.90 -46.37
C SER A 624 42.60 -30.71 -45.74
N LEU A 625 41.99 -29.53 -45.96
CA LEU A 625 40.61 -29.24 -45.56
C LEU A 625 39.62 -30.29 -46.12
N SER A 626 39.76 -30.65 -47.40
CA SER A 626 38.89 -31.64 -48.05
C SER A 626 38.99 -33.03 -47.43
N GLU A 627 40.19 -33.46 -47.06
CA GLU A 627 40.41 -34.77 -46.42
C GLU A 627 39.80 -34.79 -45.02
N LEU A 628 39.89 -33.69 -44.27
CA LEU A 628 39.28 -33.57 -42.95
C LEU A 628 37.76 -33.58 -43.03
N VAL A 629 37.16 -32.86 -44.00
CA VAL A 629 35.70 -32.89 -44.24
C VAL A 629 35.23 -34.31 -44.55
N ALA A 630 35.94 -35.01 -45.45
CA ALA A 630 35.60 -36.38 -45.82
C ALA A 630 35.77 -37.36 -44.64
N ALA A 631 36.80 -37.19 -43.82
CA ALA A 631 37.09 -38.10 -42.71
C ALA A 631 36.11 -37.96 -41.53
N THR A 632 35.58 -36.77 -41.28
CA THR A 632 34.71 -36.52 -40.11
C THR A 632 33.22 -36.36 -40.46
N SER A 633 32.89 -36.13 -41.73
CA SER A 633 31.55 -35.73 -42.22
C SER A 633 30.98 -34.48 -41.55
N ILE A 634 31.85 -33.60 -41.04
CA ILE A 634 31.45 -32.33 -40.41
C ILE A 634 31.40 -31.27 -41.52
N PRO A 635 30.38 -30.38 -41.54
CA PRO A 635 30.29 -29.32 -42.54
C PRO A 635 31.54 -28.44 -42.60
N GLU A 636 31.93 -28.05 -43.81
CA GLU A 636 33.14 -27.28 -44.08
C GLU A 636 33.23 -26.00 -43.25
N GLU A 637 32.13 -25.27 -43.10
CA GLU A 637 32.04 -24.04 -42.28
C GLU A 637 32.38 -24.29 -40.80
N LEU A 638 31.90 -25.40 -40.23
CA LEU A 638 32.17 -25.76 -38.84
C LEU A 638 33.60 -26.27 -38.67
N ILE A 639 34.10 -27.06 -39.63
CA ILE A 639 35.50 -27.52 -39.62
C ILE A 639 36.46 -26.34 -39.70
N LYS A 640 36.22 -25.35 -40.58
CA LYS A 640 37.07 -24.14 -40.66
C LYS A 640 37.15 -23.42 -39.33
N GLN A 641 36.04 -23.30 -38.60
CA GLN A 641 36.02 -22.68 -37.26
C GLN A 641 36.77 -23.53 -36.23
N VAL A 642 36.62 -24.85 -36.26
CA VAL A 642 37.36 -25.78 -35.40
C VAL A 642 38.86 -25.68 -35.67
N LEU A 643 39.28 -25.68 -36.94
CA LEU A 643 40.67 -25.56 -37.35
C LEU A 643 41.25 -24.21 -36.97
N ALA A 644 40.52 -23.11 -37.15
CA ALA A 644 40.94 -21.79 -36.71
C ALA A 644 41.25 -21.75 -35.20
N LEU A 645 40.46 -22.45 -34.36
CA LEU A 645 40.74 -22.57 -32.93
C LEU A 645 42.01 -23.40 -32.65
N LEU A 646 42.21 -24.52 -33.36
CA LEU A 646 43.38 -25.39 -33.19
C LEU A 646 44.68 -24.71 -33.67
N VAL A 647 44.64 -23.97 -34.78
CA VAL A 647 45.75 -23.17 -35.30
C VAL A 647 46.06 -22.00 -34.35
N LYS A 648 45.04 -21.31 -33.86
CA LYS A 648 45.21 -20.25 -32.86
C LYS A 648 45.84 -20.77 -31.56
N ALA A 649 45.47 -21.99 -31.17
CA ALA A 649 46.09 -22.68 -30.03
C ALA A 649 47.49 -23.20 -30.33
N LYS A 650 47.96 -23.11 -31.58
CA LYS A 650 49.24 -23.63 -32.10
C LYS A 650 49.36 -25.15 -32.00
N VAL A 651 48.24 -25.87 -31.94
CA VAL A 651 48.24 -27.34 -32.00
C VAL A 651 48.43 -27.80 -33.44
N LEU A 652 47.82 -27.07 -34.38
CA LEU A 652 48.04 -27.22 -35.82
C LEU A 652 48.77 -25.99 -36.36
N VAL A 653 49.50 -26.16 -37.46
CA VAL A 653 50.11 -25.09 -38.26
C VAL A 653 49.42 -25.07 -39.62
N ASN A 654 49.23 -23.88 -40.19
CA ASN A 654 48.71 -23.69 -41.54
C ASN A 654 49.72 -22.79 -42.26
N GLU A 655 50.64 -23.39 -43.02
CA GLU A 655 51.67 -22.68 -43.79
C GLU A 655 51.22 -22.45 -45.25
N GLU A 656 50.43 -23.37 -45.80
CA GLU A 656 49.82 -23.30 -47.13
C GLU A 656 48.29 -23.24 -47.04
N THR A 657 47.65 -22.58 -48.03
CA THR A 657 46.19 -22.44 -48.10
C THR A 657 45.52 -23.83 -48.06
N ASP A 658 44.57 -24.01 -47.13
CA ASP A 658 43.81 -25.25 -46.94
C ASP A 658 44.61 -26.52 -46.55
N GLN A 659 45.89 -26.37 -46.18
CA GLN A 659 46.70 -27.46 -45.60
C GLN A 659 46.95 -27.21 -44.11
N TYR A 660 46.84 -28.27 -43.32
CA TYR A 660 46.99 -28.22 -41.87
C TYR A 660 47.96 -29.31 -41.42
N ASP A 661 49.02 -28.90 -40.73
CA ASP A 661 50.09 -29.77 -40.26
C ASP A 661 50.05 -29.88 -38.73
N LEU A 662 50.37 -31.06 -38.20
CA LEU A 662 50.56 -31.25 -36.76
C LEU A 662 51.79 -30.46 -36.30
N ASN A 663 51.68 -29.67 -35.23
CA ASN A 663 52.82 -28.90 -34.73
C ASN A 663 53.75 -29.73 -33.83
N PRO A 664 54.94 -30.20 -34.28
CA PRO A 664 55.86 -30.95 -33.42
C PRO A 664 56.48 -30.08 -32.32
N GLY A 665 56.42 -28.75 -32.44
CA GLY A 665 56.97 -27.77 -31.50
C GLY A 665 55.95 -27.20 -30.50
N PHE A 666 54.77 -27.80 -30.35
CA PHE A 666 53.73 -27.28 -29.45
C PHE A 666 54.24 -27.13 -28.00
N LYS A 667 54.07 -25.95 -27.42
CA LYS A 667 54.39 -25.64 -26.03
C LYS A 667 53.28 -24.80 -25.39
N SER A 668 52.88 -25.18 -24.19
CA SER A 668 51.92 -24.45 -23.36
C SER A 668 52.44 -24.24 -21.94
N LYS A 669 52.06 -23.12 -21.32
CA LYS A 669 52.33 -22.84 -19.90
C LYS A 669 51.57 -23.79 -18.95
N LYS A 670 50.47 -24.39 -19.42
CA LYS A 670 49.63 -25.32 -18.64
C LYS A 670 49.73 -26.73 -19.21
N ILE A 671 49.86 -27.73 -18.33
CA ILE A 671 49.84 -29.15 -18.73
C ILE A 671 48.45 -29.53 -19.27
N ARG A 672 47.39 -29.06 -18.62
CA ARG A 672 46.01 -29.21 -19.07
C ARG A 672 45.57 -27.95 -19.81
N VAL A 673 45.33 -28.08 -21.12
CA VAL A 673 45.04 -26.99 -22.04
C VAL A 673 43.58 -27.08 -22.47
N ASN A 674 42.80 -26.03 -22.22
CA ASN A 674 41.41 -25.99 -22.67
C ASN A 674 41.30 -25.42 -24.08
N LEU A 675 40.98 -26.29 -25.05
CA LEU A 675 40.75 -25.94 -26.45
C LEU A 675 39.26 -25.78 -26.76
N ASN A 676 38.38 -26.33 -25.92
CA ASN A 676 36.93 -26.23 -26.05
C ASN A 676 36.43 -24.84 -25.62
N LEU A 677 36.70 -23.85 -26.47
CA LEU A 677 36.26 -22.47 -26.31
C LEU A 677 34.96 -22.24 -27.10
N PRO A 678 33.98 -21.51 -26.54
CA PRO A 678 32.74 -21.21 -27.23
C PRO A 678 33.00 -20.31 -28.45
N ILE A 679 32.35 -20.64 -29.58
CA ILE A 679 32.46 -19.88 -30.82
C ILE A 679 31.54 -18.65 -30.72
N LYS A 680 32.09 -17.45 -30.94
CA LYS A 680 31.34 -16.18 -30.76
C LYS A 680 30.09 -16.07 -31.64
N ALA A 681 30.13 -16.60 -32.86
CA ALA A 681 29.00 -16.57 -33.79
C ALA A 681 27.79 -17.39 -33.28
N GLU A 682 28.04 -18.54 -32.64
CA GLU A 682 26.98 -19.41 -32.07
C GLU A 682 26.23 -18.71 -30.93
N VAL A 683 26.94 -17.92 -30.12
CA VAL A 683 26.34 -17.19 -28.99
C VAL A 683 25.31 -16.15 -29.48
N LYS A 684 25.54 -15.54 -30.65
CA LYS A 684 24.60 -14.57 -31.24
C LYS A 684 23.40 -15.26 -31.90
N ALA A 685 23.64 -16.38 -32.59
CA ALA A 685 22.57 -17.19 -33.17
C ALA A 685 21.61 -17.74 -32.10
N GLU A 686 22.14 -18.15 -30.94
CA GLU A 686 21.36 -18.70 -29.83
C GLU A 686 20.23 -17.77 -29.37
N SER A 687 20.50 -16.48 -29.15
CA SER A 687 19.44 -15.56 -28.71
C SER A 687 18.30 -15.47 -29.73
N SER A 688 18.62 -15.46 -31.02
CA SER A 688 17.60 -15.46 -32.07
C SER A 688 16.81 -16.76 -32.11
N ASP A 689 17.47 -17.90 -31.91
CA ASP A 689 16.81 -19.20 -32.02
C ASP A 689 15.90 -19.46 -30.81
N VAL A 690 16.32 -19.06 -29.60
CA VAL A 690 15.45 -19.12 -28.41
C VAL A 690 14.18 -18.30 -28.62
N LEU A 691 14.29 -17.10 -29.21
CA LEU A 691 13.12 -16.25 -29.49
C LEU A 691 12.18 -16.88 -30.53
N LYS A 692 12.71 -17.50 -31.60
CA LYS A 692 11.88 -18.23 -32.57
C LYS A 692 11.10 -19.36 -31.90
N THR A 693 11.76 -20.13 -31.04
CA THR A 693 11.10 -21.21 -30.28
C THR A 693 10.00 -20.66 -29.37
N VAL A 694 10.22 -19.52 -28.72
CA VAL A 694 9.17 -18.86 -27.91
C VAL A 694 7.97 -18.49 -28.77
N ASP A 695 8.17 -17.87 -29.93
CA ASP A 695 7.08 -17.46 -30.82
C ASP A 695 6.29 -18.67 -31.37
N GLU A 696 6.97 -19.77 -31.68
CA GLU A 696 6.32 -21.02 -32.06
C GLU A 696 5.52 -21.64 -30.90
N ASP A 697 6.09 -21.69 -29.70
CA ASP A 697 5.43 -22.22 -28.50
C ASP A 697 4.19 -21.41 -28.15
N ARG A 698 4.26 -20.06 -28.24
CA ARG A 698 3.11 -19.17 -28.01
C ARG A 698 1.92 -19.50 -28.89
N LYS A 699 2.15 -19.82 -30.17
CA LYS A 699 1.11 -20.23 -31.12
C LYS A 699 0.36 -21.48 -30.61
N TYR A 700 1.09 -22.50 -30.18
CA TYR A 700 0.49 -23.74 -29.68
C TYR A 700 -0.22 -23.53 -28.33
N VAL A 701 0.33 -22.71 -27.43
CA VAL A 701 -0.30 -22.37 -26.15
C VAL A 701 -1.62 -21.64 -26.37
N ILE A 702 -1.68 -20.69 -27.29
CA ILE A 702 -2.92 -19.99 -27.65
C ILE A 702 -3.95 -20.97 -28.21
N GLN A 703 -3.57 -21.80 -29.19
CA GLN A 703 -4.46 -22.80 -29.79
C GLN A 703 -5.02 -23.77 -28.75
N ALA A 704 -4.15 -24.36 -27.91
CA ALA A 704 -4.57 -25.30 -26.87
C ALA A 704 -5.50 -24.65 -25.84
N THR A 705 -5.28 -23.38 -25.51
CA THR A 705 -6.13 -22.61 -24.59
C THR A 705 -7.51 -22.37 -25.20
N ILE A 706 -7.58 -21.95 -26.48
CA ILE A 706 -8.86 -21.79 -27.19
C ILE A 706 -9.64 -23.11 -27.19
N VAL A 707 -9.00 -24.21 -27.58
CA VAL A 707 -9.64 -25.54 -27.60
C VAL A 707 -10.16 -25.93 -26.22
N ARG A 708 -9.38 -25.69 -25.15
CA ARG A 708 -9.80 -25.98 -23.76
C ARG A 708 -11.03 -25.18 -23.35
N ILE A 709 -11.06 -23.88 -23.64
CA ILE A 709 -12.19 -22.99 -23.33
C ILE A 709 -13.43 -23.43 -24.11
N MET A 710 -13.28 -23.63 -25.42
CA MET A 710 -14.39 -24.02 -26.30
C MET A 710 -14.95 -25.40 -25.95
N LYS A 711 -14.10 -26.37 -25.60
CA LYS A 711 -14.54 -27.69 -25.14
C LYS A 711 -15.40 -27.64 -23.87
N ALA A 712 -15.07 -26.73 -22.94
CA ALA A 712 -15.79 -26.54 -21.69
C ALA A 712 -17.10 -25.76 -21.87
N ARG A 713 -17.09 -24.72 -22.70
CA ARG A 713 -18.21 -23.78 -22.86
C ARG A 713 -19.18 -24.16 -23.98
N LYS A 714 -18.75 -25.02 -24.90
CA LYS A 714 -19.45 -25.51 -26.10
C LYS A 714 -19.73 -24.43 -27.15
N THR A 715 -20.24 -23.27 -26.75
CA THR A 715 -20.46 -22.12 -27.63
C THR A 715 -20.00 -20.83 -26.96
N MET A 716 -19.45 -19.90 -27.74
CA MET A 716 -18.96 -18.63 -27.20
C MET A 716 -18.91 -17.53 -28.27
N LYS A 717 -19.17 -16.29 -27.86
CA LYS A 717 -18.97 -15.11 -28.72
C LYS A 717 -17.48 -14.80 -28.89
N ASN A 718 -17.10 -14.32 -30.06
CA ASN A 718 -15.71 -14.00 -30.41
C ASN A 718 -15.04 -13.06 -29.38
N GLN A 719 -15.71 -11.97 -28.99
CA GLN A 719 -15.15 -11.01 -28.03
C GLN A 719 -14.95 -11.63 -26.64
N ALA A 720 -15.90 -12.46 -26.17
CA ALA A 720 -15.80 -13.14 -24.89
C ALA A 720 -14.67 -14.19 -24.91
N LEU A 721 -14.52 -14.92 -26.02
CA LEU A 721 -13.43 -15.87 -26.22
C LEU A 721 -12.07 -15.18 -26.17
N ILE A 722 -11.90 -14.08 -26.89
CA ILE A 722 -10.65 -13.30 -26.86
C ILE A 722 -10.33 -12.85 -25.43
N GLN A 723 -11.31 -12.34 -24.68
CA GLN A 723 -11.09 -11.90 -23.29
C GLN A 723 -10.73 -13.06 -22.36
N GLU A 724 -11.39 -14.22 -22.48
CA GLU A 724 -11.10 -15.40 -21.64
C GLU A 724 -9.71 -16.00 -21.97
N VAL A 725 -9.32 -15.98 -23.25
CA VAL A 725 -7.96 -16.39 -23.68
C VAL A 725 -6.90 -15.44 -23.11
N ILE A 726 -7.09 -14.13 -23.19
CA ILE A 726 -6.17 -13.14 -22.61
C ILE A 726 -6.05 -13.37 -21.10
N ALA A 727 -7.18 -13.56 -20.40
CA ALA A 727 -7.19 -13.78 -18.96
C ALA A 727 -6.38 -15.03 -18.55
N GLN A 728 -6.55 -16.17 -19.24
CA GLN A 728 -5.82 -17.40 -18.91
C GLN A 728 -4.33 -17.35 -19.27
N ILE A 729 -3.95 -16.63 -20.34
CA ILE A 729 -2.56 -16.62 -20.83
C ILE A 729 -1.71 -15.51 -20.18
N SER A 730 -2.33 -14.42 -19.72
CA SER A 730 -1.66 -13.22 -19.17
C SER A 730 -0.65 -13.49 -18.05
N GLN A 731 -0.74 -14.63 -17.36
CA GLN A 731 0.23 -15.03 -16.33
C GLN A 731 1.58 -15.47 -16.92
N ARG A 732 1.63 -15.86 -18.20
CA ARG A 732 2.83 -16.35 -18.90
C ARG A 732 3.42 -15.31 -19.86
N PHE A 733 2.57 -14.66 -20.65
CA PHE A 733 2.94 -13.59 -21.58
C PHE A 733 1.72 -12.75 -21.93
N ALA A 734 1.93 -11.58 -22.54
CA ALA A 734 0.84 -10.72 -23.03
C ALA A 734 0.46 -11.10 -24.48
N PRO A 735 -0.63 -11.87 -24.73
CA PRO A 735 -0.99 -12.28 -26.08
C PRO A 735 -1.54 -11.09 -26.88
N LYS A 736 -1.09 -10.95 -28.14
CA LYS A 736 -1.62 -9.92 -29.04
C LYS A 736 -2.92 -10.41 -29.68
N ILE A 737 -3.92 -9.54 -29.78
CA ILE A 737 -5.22 -9.86 -30.39
C ILE A 737 -5.08 -10.43 -31.82
N PRO A 738 -4.19 -9.92 -32.69
CA PRO A 738 -3.97 -10.51 -34.02
C PRO A 738 -3.55 -11.98 -33.98
N ASP A 739 -2.71 -12.38 -33.01
CA ASP A 739 -2.23 -13.76 -32.88
C ASP A 739 -3.35 -14.69 -32.42
N ILE A 740 -4.23 -14.22 -31.53
CA ILE A 740 -5.43 -14.95 -31.11
C ILE A 740 -6.38 -15.16 -32.30
N LYS A 741 -6.62 -14.12 -33.10
CA LYS A 741 -7.47 -14.23 -34.31
C LYS A 741 -6.90 -15.23 -35.31
N LYS A 742 -5.59 -15.16 -35.57
CA LYS A 742 -4.89 -16.12 -36.43
C LYS A 742 -4.98 -17.56 -35.90
N ALA A 743 -4.93 -17.74 -34.59
CA ALA A 743 -5.11 -19.05 -33.97
C ALA A 743 -6.56 -19.57 -34.10
N ILE A 744 -7.57 -18.70 -33.98
CA ILE A 744 -8.98 -19.03 -34.24
C ILE A 744 -9.16 -19.49 -35.69
N ASP A 745 -8.63 -18.75 -36.66
CA ASP A 745 -8.73 -19.11 -38.08
C ASP A 745 -8.12 -20.48 -38.36
N GLN A 746 -6.95 -20.76 -37.78
CA GLN A 746 -6.30 -22.07 -37.91
C GLN A 746 -7.07 -23.20 -37.20
N LEU A 747 -7.84 -22.92 -36.16
CA LEU A 747 -8.67 -23.91 -35.48
C LEU A 747 -10.00 -24.15 -36.21
N LEU A 748 -10.51 -23.16 -36.93
CA LEU A 748 -11.63 -23.31 -37.87
C LEU A 748 -11.20 -24.20 -39.05
N GLU A 749 -10.03 -23.94 -39.64
CA GLU A 749 -9.47 -24.75 -40.74
C GLU A 749 -9.22 -26.21 -40.33
N LYS A 750 -8.85 -26.44 -39.07
CA LYS A 750 -8.62 -27.77 -38.51
C LYS A 750 -9.89 -28.43 -37.94
N GLU A 751 -11.06 -27.81 -38.11
CA GLU A 751 -12.35 -28.32 -37.65
C GLU A 751 -12.44 -28.59 -36.13
N TYR A 752 -11.66 -27.88 -35.31
CA TYR A 752 -11.81 -27.94 -33.84
C TYR A 752 -12.99 -27.09 -33.35
N ILE A 753 -13.30 -26.02 -34.09
CA ILE A 753 -14.40 -25.10 -33.85
C ILE A 753 -15.06 -24.75 -35.19
N GLU A 754 -16.32 -24.33 -35.16
CA GLU A 754 -17.06 -23.84 -36.33
C GLU A 754 -17.81 -22.56 -36.00
N ARG A 755 -18.31 -21.85 -37.01
CA ARG A 755 -19.21 -20.71 -36.81
C ARG A 755 -20.63 -21.21 -36.73
N VAL A 756 -21.38 -20.74 -35.73
CA VAL A 756 -22.80 -21.10 -35.57
C VAL A 756 -23.62 -20.50 -36.71
N ASP A 757 -24.44 -21.33 -37.35
CA ASP A 757 -25.32 -20.92 -38.45
C ASP A 757 -26.16 -19.69 -38.09
N GLY A 758 -26.16 -18.70 -38.98
CA GLY A 758 -26.90 -17.45 -38.81
C GLY A 758 -26.20 -16.37 -37.96
N THR A 759 -25.05 -16.66 -37.34
CA THR A 759 -24.31 -15.67 -36.51
C THR A 759 -22.81 -15.64 -36.84
N ARG A 760 -22.30 -14.49 -37.33
CA ARG A 760 -20.87 -14.35 -37.68
C ARG A 760 -19.94 -14.24 -36.47
N ASP A 761 -20.47 -13.91 -35.30
CA ASP A 761 -19.70 -13.60 -34.09
C ASP A 761 -19.70 -14.73 -33.04
N MET A 762 -20.30 -15.88 -33.34
CA MET A 762 -20.43 -17.01 -32.41
C MET A 762 -19.73 -18.25 -32.95
N PHE A 763 -18.94 -18.87 -32.09
CA PHE A 763 -18.25 -20.13 -32.37
C PHE A 763 -18.90 -21.27 -31.59
N ALA A 764 -18.91 -22.46 -32.19
CA ALA A 764 -19.25 -23.73 -31.55
C ALA A 764 -18.04 -24.67 -31.59
N TYR A 765 -17.95 -25.56 -30.60
CA TYR A 765 -16.91 -26.59 -30.50
C TYR A 765 -17.36 -27.88 -31.19
N VAL A 766 -16.51 -28.45 -32.05
CA VAL A 766 -16.87 -29.53 -32.99
C VAL A 766 -16.25 -30.89 -32.65
N ALA A 767 -15.11 -30.91 -31.94
CA ALA A 767 -14.24 -32.09 -31.80
C ALA A 767 -14.50 -33.04 -30.62
#